data_AF-A0A8C2Y5F2-F1
#
_entry.id   AF-A0A8C2Y5F2-F1
#
_cell.length_a   1.000
_cell.length_b   1.000
_cell.length_c   1.000
_cell.angle_alpha   90.00
_cell.angle_beta   90.00
_cell.angle_gamma   90.00
#
_symmetry.space_group_name_H-M   'P 1'
#
loop_
_entity.id
_entity.type
_entity.pdbx_description
1 polymer ?
#
loop_
_entity_poly.entity_id
_entity_poly.type
_entity_poly.pdbx_seq_one_letter_code
_entity_poly.pdbx_strand_id
1 'polypeptide(L)'
;MRVSRMQCPALKMQAWRPTDLSETLMKKPNCLFHEHFHLLIFPSSCGPAAKERGTMLNLSSALRLEQGMQTAGISGGLQNLRKFNNQDFEHLRSLCLSQGLLFEDDTFPAHSSSIGHNLLPKDELRQIEWKRPTELMRKPYLILDGVSRFDIIQGEIGDCWMLAALGSLTMQKRFLENVLPKDQGFQSDYAGIFHFRFWQFGEWVDVVIDDRLPFLNGNYLSVHPRTSNEFWPSLLEKAYAKLLGSYQNLHGGYISDALVDFTGGVQMQFSLKDPPPDLEDILKAASKSGCLMGCSTSGRMRNTVLRNGIVQGHAYTVTGAVKIQFKNHWEHIIRVWNPWGHGEWKGPWSDGSPEWDYVEPEIKEELYRKKNDGEFWMSCESFREQFSWLYVCNCTPTFLDFRDQPRTGWSVDRHINLLATGRNYWSSAGAGSKNPQYFFKVTNHDPKSYNVVISLIQKNAEGTQDAQKLKIGFLITTENSRVLKQDFSLVRDVSSCFSLSPGTYAVIPATTEGREFEFVLRIFIKNQDYNENSDTQLNPMLLMDVPRQIQDSSYKAIFLKYAKQGSAIDALQLQQLLNDVVLQDEMASLGGEFSFDSCRAILALMDLNSNGQLTLQEFGSLWRSVTKYMDLFRREDKNHSGFLDVSELKSAIQAAGLPVNEQILRLMTLRYGDVYRRMGFADFVSCMLRLETMTYAFQNLAKDGPQVLMTMMEWLTLVMYI
;
A
#
# COMPACT_ATOMS: atom_id res chain seq x y z
N MET A 1 -20.86 44.24 -38.92
CA MET A 1 -19.74 44.83 -39.68
C MET A 1 -18.46 44.10 -39.32
N ARG A 2 -17.68 43.80 -40.36
CA ARG A 2 -16.44 43.00 -40.50
C ARG A 2 -15.60 42.61 -39.26
N VAL A 3 -15.35 41.30 -39.23
CA VAL A 3 -14.33 40.54 -38.48
C VAL A 3 -12.94 40.78 -39.07
N SER A 4 -11.92 40.99 -38.22
CA SER A 4 -10.50 41.07 -38.62
C SER A 4 -9.73 39.88 -38.08
N ARG A 5 -9.20 39.07 -39.01
CA ARG A 5 -8.24 37.97 -38.80
C ARG A 5 -6.81 38.51 -38.72
N MET A 6 -5.98 37.94 -37.87
CA MET A 6 -4.51 37.99 -38.00
C MET A 6 -3.96 36.56 -38.07
N GLN A 7 -3.03 36.36 -39.01
CA GLN A 7 -2.56 35.09 -39.57
C GLN A 7 -1.33 34.53 -38.84
N CYS A 8 -1.25 33.20 -38.77
CA CYS A 8 -0.02 32.42 -38.58
C CYS A 8 0.84 32.41 -39.86
N PRO A 9 2.17 32.27 -39.78
CA PRO A 9 3.00 31.92 -40.92
C PRO A 9 3.13 30.40 -41.09
N ALA A 10 2.86 29.93 -42.31
CA ALA A 10 3.14 28.60 -42.80
C ALA A 10 4.51 28.55 -43.49
N LEU A 11 5.27 27.46 -43.30
CA LEU A 11 6.40 27.10 -44.15
C LEU A 11 6.11 25.76 -44.84
N LYS A 12 6.27 25.80 -46.16
CA LYS A 12 5.81 24.83 -47.16
C LYS A 12 6.68 23.58 -47.22
N MET A 13 6.00 22.43 -47.41
CA MET A 13 6.54 21.21 -48.00
C MET A 13 6.93 21.41 -49.47
N GLN A 14 8.07 20.86 -49.88
CA GLN A 14 8.32 20.44 -51.26
C GLN A 14 8.95 19.04 -51.25
N ALA A 15 8.37 18.17 -52.06
CA ALA A 15 8.67 16.75 -52.21
C ALA A 15 9.79 16.51 -53.22
N TRP A 16 10.64 15.50 -53.00
CA TRP A 16 11.37 14.79 -54.06
C TRP A 16 11.42 13.28 -53.75
N ARG A 17 11.07 12.49 -54.76
CA ARG A 17 11.07 11.01 -54.80
C ARG A 17 12.41 10.49 -55.42
N PRO A 18 12.67 9.17 -55.34
CA PRO A 18 14.03 8.60 -55.24
C PRO A 18 14.60 8.07 -56.55
N THR A 19 15.93 8.04 -56.66
CA THR A 19 16.68 7.20 -57.62
C THR A 19 18.03 6.78 -57.05
N ASP A 20 18.13 5.48 -56.75
CA ASP A 20 19.17 4.48 -57.01
C ASP A 20 20.69 4.79 -57.11
N LEU A 21 21.39 3.81 -56.52
CA LEU A 21 22.68 3.18 -56.90
C LEU A 21 24.01 3.79 -56.44
N SER A 22 24.62 3.10 -55.46
CA SER A 22 25.88 2.30 -55.57
C SER A 22 26.92 2.47 -54.44
N GLU A 23 27.11 1.36 -53.74
CA GLU A 23 28.36 0.74 -53.23
C GLU A 23 29.47 1.59 -52.61
N THR A 24 29.71 1.40 -51.30
CA THR A 24 30.99 0.81 -50.78
C THR A 24 30.93 0.38 -49.29
N LEU A 25 30.63 -0.92 -49.09
CA LEU A 25 31.29 -1.98 -48.28
C LEU A 25 32.05 -1.78 -46.94
N MET A 26 31.77 -2.76 -46.05
CA MET A 26 32.53 -3.37 -44.91
C MET A 26 32.17 -2.85 -43.48
N LYS A 27 31.81 -3.64 -42.46
CA LYS A 27 31.64 -5.09 -42.19
C LYS A 27 30.89 -5.19 -40.84
N LYS A 28 29.82 -5.99 -40.73
CA LYS A 28 29.22 -6.42 -39.44
C LYS A 28 29.37 -7.95 -39.31
N PRO A 29 29.63 -8.51 -38.12
CA PRO A 29 29.63 -9.96 -37.93
C PRO A 29 28.19 -10.48 -37.86
N ASN A 30 27.94 -11.58 -38.58
CA ASN A 30 26.70 -12.34 -38.55
C ASN A 30 26.53 -13.05 -37.20
N CYS A 31 25.37 -12.88 -36.56
CA CYS A 31 24.92 -13.71 -35.43
C CYS A 31 23.60 -14.41 -35.80
N LEU A 32 23.68 -15.73 -35.98
CA LEU A 32 22.62 -16.66 -36.38
C LEU A 32 21.60 -17.02 -35.28
N PHE A 33 21.47 -16.23 -34.21
CA PHE A 33 20.60 -16.56 -33.06
C PHE A 33 19.27 -15.79 -33.02
N HIS A 34 19.06 -14.83 -33.91
CA HIS A 34 17.89 -13.96 -33.87
C HIS A 34 16.63 -14.56 -34.53
N GLU A 35 16.75 -15.65 -35.29
CA GLU A 35 15.63 -16.26 -36.04
C GLU A 35 14.93 -17.42 -35.34
N HIS A 36 15.54 -18.08 -34.34
CA HIS A 36 14.95 -19.29 -33.75
C HIS A 36 13.94 -19.05 -32.62
N PHE A 37 13.93 -17.88 -31.97
CA PHE A 37 12.93 -17.57 -30.93
C PHE A 37 11.59 -17.08 -31.49
N HIS A 38 11.58 -16.53 -32.71
CA HIS A 38 10.36 -16.01 -33.35
C HIS A 38 9.42 -17.11 -33.88
N LEU A 39 9.92 -18.33 -34.05
CA LEU A 39 9.18 -19.47 -34.59
C LEU A 39 8.31 -20.23 -33.56
N LEU A 40 8.48 -19.94 -32.26
CA LEU A 40 7.68 -20.57 -31.19
C LEU A 40 6.26 -19.97 -31.04
N ILE A 41 5.96 -18.81 -31.64
CA ILE A 41 4.72 -18.06 -31.36
C ILE A 41 3.69 -18.07 -32.53
N PHE A 42 4.07 -18.44 -33.77
CA PHE A 42 3.12 -18.38 -34.89
C PHE A 42 3.23 -19.55 -35.88
N PRO A 43 2.27 -20.49 -35.88
CA PRO A 43 1.89 -21.26 -37.07
C PRO A 43 0.67 -20.60 -37.74
N SER A 44 0.85 -20.16 -38.97
CA SER A 44 -0.22 -19.68 -39.87
C SER A 44 -1.06 -20.84 -40.42
N SER A 45 -2.40 -20.81 -40.29
CA SER A 45 -3.38 -21.09 -41.38
C SER A 45 -4.85 -21.19 -40.90
N CYS A 46 -5.75 -20.82 -41.82
CA CYS A 46 -7.21 -20.65 -41.73
C CYS A 46 -8.07 -21.95 -41.68
N GLY A 47 -9.31 -21.85 -41.17
CA GLY A 47 -10.49 -22.61 -41.66
C GLY A 47 -11.35 -23.34 -40.60
N PRO A 48 -12.68 -23.55 -40.81
CA PRO A 48 -13.70 -23.26 -39.78
C PRO A 48 -14.52 -24.44 -39.19
N ALA A 49 -15.18 -24.12 -38.07
CA ALA A 49 -16.46 -24.63 -37.51
C ALA A 49 -16.55 -26.03 -36.87
N ALA A 50 -17.01 -26.08 -35.60
CA ALA A 50 -18.18 -26.86 -35.16
C ALA A 50 -18.59 -26.51 -33.71
N LYS A 51 -19.91 -26.41 -33.51
CA LYS A 51 -20.61 -26.27 -32.22
C LYS A 51 -20.55 -27.58 -31.43
N GLU A 52 -20.48 -27.49 -30.09
CA GLU A 52 -21.21 -28.42 -29.25
C GLU A 52 -21.56 -27.82 -27.87
N ARG A 53 -22.79 -28.10 -27.42
CA ARG A 53 -23.38 -27.67 -26.15
C ARG A 53 -23.01 -28.68 -25.06
N GLY A 54 -22.64 -28.20 -23.87
CA GLY A 54 -22.44 -29.03 -22.68
C GLY A 54 -22.68 -28.26 -21.38
N THR A 55 -23.93 -28.30 -20.93
CA THR A 55 -24.47 -28.25 -19.56
C THR A 55 -23.72 -27.54 -18.42
N MET A 56 -24.37 -26.52 -17.87
CA MET A 56 -24.08 -25.84 -16.61
C MET A 56 -23.94 -26.80 -15.41
N LEU A 57 -22.89 -26.60 -14.62
CA LEU A 57 -22.81 -27.02 -13.22
C LEU A 57 -22.30 -25.84 -12.36
N ASN A 58 -23.19 -25.38 -11.49
CA ASN A 58 -23.07 -24.45 -10.36
C ASN A 58 -21.72 -23.75 -10.10
N LEU A 59 -21.67 -22.46 -10.45
CA LEU A 59 -20.57 -21.50 -10.25
C LEU A 59 -20.76 -20.64 -8.98
N SER A 60 -21.24 -21.20 -7.88
CA SER A 60 -21.51 -20.43 -6.64
C SER A 60 -20.49 -20.65 -5.51
N SER A 61 -19.59 -21.64 -5.63
CA SER A 61 -18.55 -21.95 -4.63
C SER A 61 -17.15 -21.47 -5.01
N ALA A 62 -16.86 -21.27 -6.30
CA ALA A 62 -15.55 -20.78 -6.79
C ALA A 62 -15.35 -19.26 -6.58
N LEU A 63 -16.43 -18.47 -6.59
CA LEU A 63 -16.40 -17.01 -6.39
C LEU A 63 -16.00 -16.56 -4.97
N ARG A 64 -15.86 -17.50 -4.00
CA ARG A 64 -15.36 -17.17 -2.65
C ARG A 64 -13.85 -17.37 -2.48
N LEU A 65 -13.17 -18.01 -3.44
CA LEU A 65 -11.73 -18.30 -3.36
C LEU A 65 -10.86 -17.44 -4.29
N GLU A 66 -11.45 -16.76 -5.28
CA GLU A 66 -10.72 -15.86 -6.20
C GLU A 66 -10.25 -14.54 -5.59
N GLN A 67 -10.72 -14.17 -4.39
CA GLN A 67 -10.27 -12.95 -3.70
C GLN A 67 -8.95 -13.12 -2.92
N GLY A 68 -8.33 -14.30 -2.93
CA GLY A 68 -7.16 -14.63 -2.11
C GLY A 68 -5.78 -14.50 -2.78
N MET A 69 -5.69 -14.26 -4.08
CA MET A 69 -4.40 -14.29 -4.80
C MET A 69 -4.35 -13.26 -5.94
N GLN A 70 -4.18 -11.98 -5.58
CA GLN A 70 -3.57 -11.01 -6.48
C GLN A 70 -2.15 -10.70 -6.00
N THR A 71 -1.22 -10.82 -6.95
CA THR A 71 0.23 -10.74 -6.80
C THR A 71 0.68 -9.36 -6.35
N ALA A 72 1.63 -9.35 -5.40
CA ALA A 72 2.27 -8.16 -4.85
C ALA A 72 3.18 -7.49 -5.90
N GLY A 73 2.58 -6.71 -6.78
CA GLY A 73 3.22 -5.57 -7.46
C GLY A 73 2.68 -4.30 -6.82
N ILE A 74 3.56 -3.47 -6.24
CA ILE A 74 3.27 -2.11 -5.70
C ILE A 74 1.84 -2.01 -5.13
N SER A 75 1.53 -2.82 -4.12
CA SER A 75 0.21 -2.87 -3.52
C SER A 75 -0.09 -1.54 -2.83
N GLY A 76 -1.03 -0.76 -3.40
CA GLY A 76 -1.50 0.50 -2.82
C GLY A 76 -1.51 1.72 -3.75
N GLY A 77 -1.24 1.59 -5.06
CA GLY A 77 -1.41 2.71 -5.99
C GLY A 77 -2.88 2.99 -6.34
N LEU A 78 -3.24 4.26 -6.60
CA LEU A 78 -4.56 4.69 -7.12
C LEU A 78 -4.99 3.97 -8.43
N GLN A 79 -4.10 3.20 -9.05
CA GLN A 79 -4.34 2.46 -10.29
C GLN A 79 -5.10 1.14 -10.08
N ASN A 80 -5.11 0.58 -8.87
CA ASN A 80 -5.85 -0.66 -8.56
C ASN A 80 -6.63 -0.49 -7.26
N LEU A 81 -7.78 0.18 -7.36
CA LEU A 81 -8.66 0.47 -6.23
C LEU A 81 -9.45 -0.77 -5.82
N ARG A 82 -9.43 -1.10 -4.52
CA ARG A 82 -10.31 -2.12 -3.97
C ARG A 82 -11.74 -1.58 -3.94
N LYS A 83 -12.68 -2.27 -4.59
CA LYS A 83 -14.10 -1.91 -4.60
C LYS A 83 -14.76 -2.36 -3.30
N PHE A 84 -15.21 -1.43 -2.46
CA PHE A 84 -15.89 -1.77 -1.21
C PHE A 84 -17.21 -2.48 -1.50
N ASN A 85 -17.48 -3.58 -0.78
CA ASN A 85 -18.65 -4.45 -1.00
C ASN A 85 -18.85 -4.89 -2.48
N ASN A 86 -17.76 -4.95 -3.27
CA ASN A 86 -17.79 -5.24 -4.71
C ASN A 86 -18.67 -4.29 -5.55
N GLN A 87 -18.93 -3.07 -5.07
CA GLN A 87 -19.69 -2.06 -5.81
C GLN A 87 -18.78 -1.27 -6.76
N ASP A 88 -19.19 -1.14 -8.01
CA ASP A 88 -18.49 -0.37 -9.04
C ASP A 88 -19.29 0.90 -9.36
N PHE A 89 -18.72 2.07 -9.10
CA PHE A 89 -19.38 3.36 -9.28
C PHE A 89 -19.87 3.58 -10.71
N GLU A 90 -19.01 3.38 -11.70
CA GLU A 90 -19.32 3.65 -13.11
C GLU A 90 -20.40 2.71 -13.65
N HIS A 91 -20.30 1.43 -13.30
CA HIS A 91 -21.29 0.42 -13.68
C HIS A 91 -22.65 0.71 -13.06
N LEU A 92 -22.70 0.96 -11.74
CA LEU A 92 -23.95 1.22 -11.02
C LEU A 92 -24.59 2.53 -11.47
N ARG A 93 -23.79 3.58 -11.70
CA ARG A 93 -24.28 4.85 -12.25
C ARG A 93 -24.89 4.66 -13.63
N SER A 94 -24.17 3.98 -14.54
CA SER A 94 -24.65 3.71 -15.89
C SER A 94 -25.94 2.89 -15.90
N LEU A 95 -26.04 1.89 -15.02
CA LEU A 95 -27.24 1.07 -14.86
C LEU A 95 -28.45 1.92 -14.41
N CYS A 96 -28.27 2.74 -13.37
CA CYS A 96 -29.34 3.62 -12.87
C CYS A 96 -29.80 4.62 -13.93
N LEU A 97 -28.85 5.25 -14.65
CA LEU A 97 -29.15 6.17 -15.75
C LEU A 97 -29.93 5.48 -16.89
N SER A 98 -29.55 4.25 -17.25
CA SER A 98 -30.25 3.49 -18.29
C SER A 98 -31.69 3.12 -17.94
N GLN A 99 -31.98 3.00 -16.64
CA GLN A 99 -33.31 2.64 -16.12
C GLN A 99 -34.14 3.87 -15.74
N GLY A 100 -33.53 5.06 -15.68
CA GLY A 100 -34.18 6.27 -15.19
C GLY A 100 -34.51 6.21 -13.69
N LEU A 101 -33.72 5.46 -12.91
CA LEU A 101 -33.88 5.27 -11.47
C LEU A 101 -32.76 5.98 -10.71
N LEU A 102 -33.02 6.32 -9.44
CA LEU A 102 -31.99 6.78 -8.52
C LEU A 102 -31.41 5.59 -7.76
N PHE A 103 -30.10 5.59 -7.56
CA PHE A 103 -29.39 4.55 -6.84
C PHE A 103 -29.86 4.47 -5.39
N GLU A 104 -30.10 3.25 -4.93
CA GLU A 104 -30.37 2.92 -3.54
C GLU A 104 -29.32 1.92 -3.08
N ASP A 105 -28.59 2.26 -2.02
CA ASP A 105 -27.49 1.44 -1.55
C ASP A 105 -27.96 0.33 -0.61
N ASP A 106 -28.13 -0.88 -1.16
CA ASP A 106 -28.53 -2.07 -0.39
C ASP A 106 -27.51 -2.46 0.69
N THR A 107 -26.25 -2.04 0.54
CA THR A 107 -25.18 -2.36 1.49
C THR A 107 -25.06 -1.36 2.64
N PHE A 108 -25.72 -0.21 2.52
CA PHE A 108 -25.83 0.81 3.57
C PHE A 108 -27.21 1.48 3.50
N PRO A 109 -28.28 0.74 3.84
CA PRO A 109 -29.65 1.16 3.57
C PRO A 109 -30.04 2.40 4.39
N ALA A 110 -31.02 3.15 3.89
CA ALA A 110 -31.66 4.26 4.60
C ALA A 110 -32.55 3.76 5.76
N HIS A 111 -31.92 3.14 6.76
CA HIS A 111 -32.56 2.42 7.86
C HIS A 111 -31.76 2.61 9.16
N SER A 112 -32.38 2.33 10.32
CA SER A 112 -31.77 2.50 11.64
C SER A 112 -30.50 1.66 11.85
N SER A 113 -30.31 0.59 11.07
CA SER A 113 -29.08 -0.23 11.08
C SER A 113 -27.84 0.57 10.66
N SER A 114 -27.99 1.51 9.73
CA SER A 114 -26.89 2.35 9.23
C SER A 114 -26.57 3.50 10.19
N ILE A 115 -27.51 3.87 11.05
CA ILE A 115 -27.31 4.82 12.15
C ILE A 115 -26.59 4.14 13.32
N GLY A 116 -27.04 2.95 13.70
CA GLY A 116 -26.57 2.20 14.86
C GLY A 116 -27.50 2.34 16.07
N HIS A 117 -27.62 1.26 16.84
CA HIS A 117 -28.67 1.08 17.86
C HIS A 117 -28.39 1.78 19.20
N ASN A 118 -27.15 2.20 19.45
CA ASN A 118 -26.71 2.85 20.69
C ASN A 118 -26.41 4.34 20.51
N LEU A 119 -26.46 4.88 19.28
CA LEU A 119 -26.17 6.29 19.03
C LEU A 119 -27.26 7.20 19.60
N LEU A 120 -28.53 6.80 19.45
CA LEU A 120 -29.71 7.54 19.90
C LEU A 120 -30.69 6.62 20.65
N PRO A 121 -31.55 7.17 21.51
CA PRO A 121 -32.67 6.45 22.09
C PRO A 121 -33.56 5.80 21.01
N LYS A 122 -34.15 4.64 21.33
CA LYS A 122 -34.98 3.87 20.37
C LYS A 122 -36.15 4.67 19.78
N ASP A 123 -36.72 5.60 20.53
CA ASP A 123 -37.84 6.41 20.07
C ASP A 123 -37.41 7.49 19.07
N GLU A 124 -36.21 8.04 19.22
CA GLU A 124 -35.61 8.98 18.27
C GLU A 124 -35.14 8.27 16.99
N LEU A 125 -34.57 7.07 17.11
CA LEU A 125 -34.17 6.26 15.95
C LEU A 125 -35.34 5.97 14.99
N ARG A 126 -36.57 5.85 15.51
CA ARG A 126 -37.78 5.65 14.71
C ARG A 126 -38.27 6.91 14.00
N GLN A 127 -37.82 8.08 14.43
CA GLN A 127 -38.18 9.38 13.88
C GLN A 127 -37.17 9.86 12.81
N ILE A 128 -36.13 9.07 12.53
CA ILE A 128 -35.13 9.44 11.53
C ILE A 128 -35.75 9.39 10.13
N GLU A 129 -35.64 10.52 9.43
CA GLU A 129 -36.03 10.66 8.04
C GLU A 129 -34.78 10.69 7.16
N TRP A 130 -34.82 9.99 6.03
CA TRP A 130 -33.73 10.01 5.05
C TRP A 130 -34.16 10.80 3.83
N LYS A 131 -33.44 11.87 3.51
CA LYS A 131 -33.79 12.77 2.40
C LYS A 131 -32.61 12.98 1.46
N ARG A 132 -32.89 13.09 0.17
CA ARG A 132 -31.87 13.45 -0.82
C ARG A 132 -31.69 14.98 -0.89
N PRO A 133 -30.49 15.49 -1.22
CA PRO A 133 -30.27 16.91 -1.46
C PRO A 133 -31.25 17.56 -2.46
N THR A 134 -31.68 16.80 -3.47
CA THR A 134 -32.65 17.22 -4.48
C THR A 134 -34.07 17.39 -3.95
N GLU A 135 -34.42 16.78 -2.81
CA GLU A 135 -35.69 16.96 -2.12
C GLU A 135 -35.67 18.18 -1.19
N LEU A 136 -34.50 18.51 -0.65
CA LEU A 136 -34.30 19.63 0.25
C LEU A 136 -34.27 20.96 -0.51
N MET A 137 -33.76 20.95 -1.75
CA MET A 137 -33.58 22.17 -2.53
C MET A 137 -33.48 21.97 -4.04
N ARG A 138 -33.68 23.09 -4.76
CA ARG A 138 -33.74 23.11 -6.23
C ARG A 138 -32.39 22.95 -6.94
N LYS A 139 -31.29 23.37 -6.32
CA LYS A 139 -29.96 23.40 -6.95
C LYS A 139 -28.89 22.94 -5.96
N PRO A 140 -28.81 21.63 -5.68
CA PRO A 140 -27.72 21.07 -4.90
C PRO A 140 -26.43 21.04 -5.72
N TYR A 141 -25.31 21.24 -5.05
CA TYR A 141 -23.96 21.14 -5.61
C TYR A 141 -23.15 20.19 -4.74
N LEU A 142 -22.28 19.40 -5.36
CA LEU A 142 -21.33 18.60 -4.60
C LEU A 142 -20.31 19.55 -3.97
N ILE A 143 -19.72 20.40 -4.81
CA ILE A 143 -18.79 21.46 -4.45
C ILE A 143 -19.28 22.75 -5.13
N LEU A 144 -19.43 23.85 -4.39
CA LEU A 144 -19.96 25.12 -4.92
C LEU A 144 -18.84 26.10 -5.30
N ASP A 145 -17.97 26.45 -4.36
CA ASP A 145 -16.90 27.46 -4.51
C ASP A 145 -15.53 26.93 -4.04
N GLY A 146 -15.30 25.64 -4.31
CA GLY A 146 -14.11 24.92 -3.88
C GLY A 146 -14.36 24.18 -2.57
N VAL A 147 -13.37 23.40 -2.14
CA VAL A 147 -13.48 22.62 -0.90
C VAL A 147 -12.76 23.37 0.21
N SER A 148 -13.47 23.67 1.28
CA SER A 148 -12.97 24.47 2.40
C SER A 148 -13.36 23.85 3.73
N ARG A 149 -12.46 23.94 4.72
CA ARG A 149 -12.79 23.58 6.11
C ARG A 149 -14.03 24.32 6.62
N PHE A 150 -14.30 25.52 6.09
CA PHE A 150 -15.44 26.33 6.48
C PHE A 150 -16.79 25.81 5.99
N ASP A 151 -16.81 24.79 5.12
CA ASP A 151 -18.03 24.15 4.64
C ASP A 151 -18.53 23.12 5.67
N ILE A 152 -17.67 22.70 6.60
CA ILE A 152 -17.90 21.66 7.58
C ILE A 152 -18.51 22.28 8.85
N ILE A 153 -19.68 21.78 9.25
CA ILE A 153 -20.26 22.03 10.58
C ILE A 153 -20.67 20.70 11.19
N GLN A 154 -20.06 20.36 12.33
CA GLN A 154 -20.39 19.13 13.06
C GLN A 154 -21.87 19.11 13.48
N GLY A 155 -22.52 17.96 13.25
CA GLY A 155 -23.87 17.67 13.74
C GLY A 155 -23.88 17.14 15.18
N GLU A 156 -24.81 16.23 15.48
CA GLU A 156 -24.99 15.67 16.83
C GLU A 156 -24.05 14.48 17.10
N ILE A 157 -23.42 13.92 16.07
CA ILE A 157 -22.49 12.80 16.18
C ILE A 157 -21.15 13.27 16.77
N GLY A 158 -20.57 12.46 17.65
CA GLY A 158 -19.28 12.72 18.30
C GLY A 158 -18.07 12.41 17.41
N ASP A 159 -18.11 12.79 16.14
CA ASP A 159 -17.13 12.47 15.10
C ASP A 159 -16.10 13.58 14.85
N CYS A 160 -16.01 14.55 15.76
CA CYS A 160 -15.06 15.68 15.72
C CYS A 160 -13.63 15.29 15.32
N TRP A 161 -13.17 14.10 15.71
CA TRP A 161 -11.84 13.58 15.40
C TRP A 161 -11.62 13.40 13.90
N MET A 162 -12.65 12.93 13.18
CA MET A 162 -12.66 12.77 11.74
C MET A 162 -12.83 14.13 11.05
N LEU A 163 -13.75 14.96 11.53
CA LEU A 163 -13.98 16.30 10.96
C LEU A 163 -12.77 17.24 11.11
N ALA A 164 -12.01 17.13 12.20
CA ALA A 164 -10.76 17.85 12.38
C ALA A 164 -9.67 17.38 11.39
N ALA A 165 -9.57 16.06 11.15
CA ALA A 165 -8.70 15.53 10.11
C ALA A 165 -9.16 16.01 8.71
N LEU A 166 -10.46 16.00 8.45
CA LEU A 166 -11.04 16.49 7.20
C LEU A 166 -10.77 17.98 6.97
N GLY A 167 -10.86 18.80 8.02
CA GLY A 167 -10.48 20.22 7.98
C GLY A 167 -9.05 20.41 7.49
N SER A 168 -8.10 19.61 7.99
CA SER A 168 -6.70 19.65 7.51
C SER A 168 -6.56 19.16 6.06
N LEU A 169 -7.35 18.17 5.65
CA LEU A 169 -7.36 17.64 4.28
C LEU A 169 -7.76 18.70 3.26
N THR A 170 -8.72 19.57 3.58
CA THR A 170 -9.17 20.66 2.67
C THR A 170 -8.03 21.61 2.28
N MET A 171 -7.00 21.74 3.12
CA MET A 171 -5.85 22.59 2.86
C MET A 171 -4.79 21.90 1.97
N GLN A 172 -4.90 20.60 1.75
CA GLN A 172 -3.90 19.80 1.05
C GLN A 172 -4.49 19.13 -0.19
N LYS A 173 -4.54 19.90 -1.28
CA LYS A 173 -5.13 19.50 -2.57
C LYS A 173 -4.62 18.14 -3.08
N ARG A 174 -3.32 17.83 -2.86
CA ARG A 174 -2.70 16.54 -3.27
C ARG A 174 -3.39 15.31 -2.68
N PHE A 175 -3.90 15.42 -1.45
CA PHE A 175 -4.56 14.32 -0.75
C PHE A 175 -6.06 14.37 -0.98
N LEU A 176 -6.62 15.58 -1.01
CA LEU A 176 -8.04 15.79 -1.21
C LEU A 176 -8.53 15.17 -2.53
N GLU A 177 -7.77 15.32 -3.63
CA GLU A 177 -8.14 14.75 -4.93
C GLU A 177 -8.13 13.23 -4.96
N ASN A 178 -7.42 12.58 -4.03
CA ASN A 178 -7.47 11.13 -3.89
C ASN A 178 -8.77 10.72 -3.19
N VAL A 179 -9.16 11.42 -2.13
CA VAL A 179 -10.35 11.09 -1.30
C VAL A 179 -11.65 11.49 -1.98
N LEU A 180 -11.67 12.62 -2.68
CA LEU A 180 -12.82 13.22 -3.34
C LEU A 180 -12.61 13.31 -4.86
N PRO A 181 -12.98 12.26 -5.61
CA PRO A 181 -12.95 12.26 -7.07
C PRO A 181 -13.84 13.36 -7.67
N LYS A 182 -13.42 13.93 -8.81
CA LYS A 182 -14.09 15.07 -9.49
C LYS A 182 -15.05 14.66 -10.62
N ASP A 183 -15.14 13.38 -10.91
CA ASP A 183 -15.96 12.72 -11.93
C ASP A 183 -17.43 12.51 -11.49
N GLN A 184 -17.87 13.23 -10.46
CA GLN A 184 -19.18 13.12 -9.84
C GLN A 184 -19.77 14.51 -9.52
N GLY A 185 -21.09 14.59 -9.44
CA GLY A 185 -21.81 15.84 -9.17
C GLY A 185 -23.32 15.68 -9.32
N PHE A 186 -24.06 16.77 -9.06
CA PHE A 186 -25.52 16.81 -9.21
C PHE A 186 -25.97 17.34 -10.58
N GLN A 187 -25.06 17.95 -11.33
CA GLN A 187 -25.39 18.73 -12.53
C GLN A 187 -25.44 17.88 -13.80
N SER A 188 -24.61 16.84 -13.89
CA SER A 188 -24.47 15.96 -15.05
C SER A 188 -24.46 14.51 -14.61
N ASP A 189 -25.12 13.63 -15.39
CA ASP A 189 -25.16 12.18 -15.15
C ASP A 189 -25.60 11.81 -13.73
N TYR A 190 -26.48 12.63 -13.14
CA TYR A 190 -26.99 12.42 -11.79
C TYR A 190 -27.90 11.19 -11.74
N ALA A 191 -27.51 10.22 -10.92
CA ALA A 191 -28.29 9.03 -10.61
C ALA A 191 -28.39 8.78 -9.10
N GLY A 192 -28.25 9.82 -8.27
CA GLY A 192 -28.31 9.69 -6.81
C GLY A 192 -27.20 8.83 -6.20
N ILE A 193 -26.04 8.74 -6.87
CA ILE A 193 -24.89 7.89 -6.54
C ILE A 193 -23.60 8.74 -6.51
N PHE A 194 -22.76 8.50 -5.52
CA PHE A 194 -21.48 9.17 -5.29
C PHE A 194 -20.44 8.16 -4.82
N HIS A 195 -19.15 8.51 -4.87
CA HIS A 195 -18.09 7.67 -4.33
C HIS A 195 -16.93 8.47 -3.73
N PHE A 196 -16.26 7.87 -2.77
CA PHE A 196 -15.14 8.45 -2.03
C PHE A 196 -14.07 7.38 -1.82
N ARG A 197 -12.81 7.78 -1.67
CA ARG A 197 -11.71 6.84 -1.50
C ARG A 197 -11.04 7.01 -0.15
N PHE A 198 -10.81 5.90 0.52
CA PHE A 198 -10.12 5.87 1.80
C PHE A 198 -9.00 4.85 1.77
N TRP A 199 -7.88 5.19 2.37
CA TRP A 199 -6.79 4.25 2.56
C TRP A 199 -7.14 3.31 3.73
N GLN A 200 -7.01 2.01 3.52
CA GLN A 200 -7.22 0.97 4.53
C GLN A 200 -6.06 -0.01 4.45
N PHE A 201 -5.21 -0.01 5.48
CA PHE A 201 -4.20 -1.05 5.73
C PHE A 201 -3.31 -1.40 4.51
N GLY A 202 -2.88 -0.38 3.77
CA GLY A 202 -1.98 -0.55 2.61
C GLY A 202 -2.65 -0.34 1.26
N GLU A 203 -3.99 -0.27 1.20
CA GLU A 203 -4.74 -0.23 -0.05
C GLU A 203 -5.71 0.94 -0.08
N TRP A 204 -5.92 1.54 -1.26
CA TRP A 204 -7.01 2.50 -1.46
C TRP A 204 -8.30 1.75 -1.78
N VAL A 205 -9.35 2.08 -1.03
CA VAL A 205 -10.67 1.48 -1.12
C VAL A 205 -11.65 2.52 -1.66
N ASP A 206 -12.33 2.21 -2.76
CA ASP A 206 -13.38 3.03 -3.36
C ASP A 206 -14.73 2.64 -2.75
N VAL A 207 -15.38 3.60 -2.09
CA VAL A 207 -16.64 3.43 -1.35
C VAL A 207 -17.75 4.19 -2.07
N VAL A 208 -18.67 3.44 -2.66
CA VAL A 208 -19.87 3.95 -3.33
C VAL A 208 -20.97 4.18 -2.29
N ILE A 209 -21.75 5.25 -2.43
CA ILE A 209 -22.92 5.54 -1.59
C ILE A 209 -24.06 6.13 -2.44
N ASP A 210 -25.29 6.02 -1.95
CA ASP A 210 -26.37 6.91 -2.39
C ASP A 210 -26.34 8.25 -1.64
N ASP A 211 -27.10 9.25 -2.11
CA ASP A 211 -27.14 10.60 -1.53
C ASP A 211 -28.22 10.83 -0.47
N ARG A 212 -28.87 9.80 0.07
CA ARG A 212 -29.84 9.95 1.18
C ARG A 212 -29.11 10.30 2.47
N LEU A 213 -29.46 11.40 3.12
CA LEU A 213 -28.84 11.86 4.38
C LEU A 213 -29.84 11.76 5.55
N PRO A 214 -29.38 11.45 6.78
CA PRO A 214 -30.26 11.28 7.93
C PRO A 214 -30.61 12.62 8.61
N PHE A 215 -31.90 12.80 8.89
CA PHE A 215 -32.47 13.94 9.60
C PHE A 215 -33.24 13.48 10.83
N LEU A 216 -33.12 14.24 11.92
CA LEU A 216 -33.92 14.08 13.12
C LEU A 216 -34.67 15.39 13.39
N ASN A 217 -36.00 15.33 13.46
CA ASN A 217 -36.85 16.51 13.68
C ASN A 217 -36.60 17.67 12.69
N GLY A 218 -36.27 17.34 11.44
CA GLY A 218 -35.96 18.31 10.39
C GLY A 218 -34.55 18.91 10.44
N ASN A 219 -33.72 18.54 11.42
CA ASN A 219 -32.31 18.95 11.51
C ASN A 219 -31.39 17.82 11.03
N TYR A 220 -30.21 18.18 10.56
CA TYR A 220 -29.18 17.20 10.21
C TYR A 220 -28.73 16.45 11.47
N LEU A 221 -28.73 15.13 11.41
CA LEU A 221 -28.14 14.31 12.48
C LEU A 221 -26.60 14.36 12.40
N SER A 222 -26.09 14.33 11.17
CA SER A 222 -24.69 14.18 10.84
C SER A 222 -24.08 15.51 10.37
N VAL A 223 -22.83 15.55 9.90
CA VAL A 223 -22.20 16.78 9.42
C VAL A 223 -23.08 17.47 8.38
N HIS A 224 -23.21 18.77 8.51
CA HIS A 224 -24.03 19.57 7.62
C HIS A 224 -23.24 20.74 7.04
N PRO A 225 -23.64 21.21 5.85
CA PRO A 225 -22.90 22.28 5.22
C PRO A 225 -23.18 23.62 5.89
N ARG A 226 -22.19 24.51 5.85
CA ARG A 226 -22.38 25.91 6.27
C ARG A 226 -23.27 26.68 5.31
N THR A 227 -23.15 26.41 4.01
CA THR A 227 -24.05 26.94 2.98
C THR A 227 -25.12 25.90 2.68
N SER A 228 -26.35 26.31 2.39
CA SER A 228 -27.44 25.33 2.23
C SER A 228 -27.26 24.38 1.04
N ASN A 229 -26.41 24.73 0.06
CA ASN A 229 -26.40 24.12 -1.27
C ASN A 229 -25.22 23.18 -1.55
N GLU A 230 -24.29 23.01 -0.61
CA GLU A 230 -23.08 22.21 -0.81
C GLU A 230 -23.14 20.92 0.00
N PHE A 231 -22.81 19.77 -0.58
CA PHE A 231 -23.09 18.47 0.07
C PHE A 231 -21.89 17.53 0.20
N TRP A 232 -20.70 17.93 -0.27
CA TRP A 232 -19.50 17.09 -0.14
C TRP A 232 -19.19 16.68 1.32
N PRO A 233 -19.36 17.51 2.38
CA PRO A 233 -19.02 17.09 3.74
C PRO A 233 -19.93 15.95 4.21
N SER A 234 -21.24 16.12 4.03
CA SER A 234 -22.26 15.15 4.46
C SER A 234 -22.14 13.82 3.73
N LEU A 235 -21.85 13.87 2.42
CA LEU A 235 -21.67 12.66 1.62
C LEU A 235 -20.35 11.94 1.95
N LEU A 236 -19.26 12.67 2.23
CA LEU A 236 -17.99 12.08 2.63
C LEU A 236 -18.10 11.40 4.00
N GLU A 237 -18.71 12.07 4.98
CA GLU A 237 -18.97 11.48 6.30
C GLU A 237 -19.83 10.22 6.17
N LYS A 238 -20.87 10.22 5.33
CA LYS A 238 -21.67 9.02 5.05
C LYS A 238 -20.83 7.87 4.48
N ALA A 239 -19.97 8.14 3.52
CA ALA A 239 -19.10 7.12 2.94
C ALA A 239 -18.11 6.56 3.98
N TYR A 240 -17.61 7.40 4.88
CA TYR A 240 -16.75 6.96 5.98
C TYR A 240 -17.54 6.18 7.06
N ALA A 241 -18.77 6.59 7.38
CA ALA A 241 -19.68 5.83 8.24
C ALA A 241 -19.97 4.43 7.67
N LYS A 242 -20.19 4.35 6.35
CA LYS A 242 -20.37 3.08 5.65
C LYS A 242 -19.13 2.20 5.71
N LEU A 243 -17.93 2.76 5.49
CA LEU A 243 -16.67 2.03 5.59
C LEU A 243 -16.48 1.42 6.99
N LEU A 244 -16.86 2.18 8.03
CA LEU A 244 -16.81 1.75 9.43
C LEU A 244 -18.05 0.95 9.87
N GLY A 245 -19.06 0.80 9.00
CA GLY A 245 -20.26 -0.03 9.18
C GLY A 245 -21.51 0.69 9.70
N SER A 246 -21.39 1.85 10.37
CA SER A 246 -22.54 2.68 10.79
C SER A 246 -22.08 4.06 11.28
N TYR A 247 -23.00 5.03 11.36
CA TYR A 247 -22.74 6.34 11.96
C TYR A 247 -22.36 6.25 13.45
N GLN A 248 -22.89 5.28 14.18
CA GLN A 248 -22.50 5.02 15.58
C GLN A 248 -20.99 4.76 15.71
N ASN A 249 -20.38 4.12 14.72
CA ASN A 249 -18.95 3.81 14.75
C ASN A 249 -18.07 5.05 14.48
N LEU A 250 -18.66 6.19 14.12
CA LEU A 250 -17.99 7.49 14.09
C LEU A 250 -17.98 8.17 15.46
N HIS A 251 -18.85 7.75 16.39
CA HIS A 251 -19.00 8.38 17.70
C HIS A 251 -17.81 8.04 18.62
N GLY A 252 -16.82 8.92 18.62
CA GLY A 252 -15.56 8.76 19.35
C GLY A 252 -14.51 7.99 18.55
N GLY A 253 -13.33 8.59 18.39
CA GLY A 253 -12.22 8.02 17.65
C GLY A 253 -10.94 8.84 17.81
N TYR A 254 -9.90 8.48 17.07
CA TYR A 254 -8.60 9.14 17.14
C TYR A 254 -8.32 9.90 15.84
N ILE A 255 -7.95 11.18 15.96
CA ILE A 255 -7.60 12.02 14.79
C ILE A 255 -6.53 11.34 13.92
N SER A 256 -5.55 10.70 14.55
CA SER A 256 -4.50 9.93 13.87
C SER A 256 -5.05 8.87 12.92
N ASP A 257 -6.19 8.26 13.26
CA ASP A 257 -6.79 7.21 12.45
C ASP A 257 -7.36 7.80 11.15
N ALA A 258 -8.14 8.88 11.26
CA ALA A 258 -8.70 9.58 10.09
C ALA A 258 -7.60 10.20 9.22
N LEU A 259 -6.55 10.76 9.84
CA LEU A 259 -5.41 11.31 9.11
C LEU A 259 -4.74 10.27 8.21
N VAL A 260 -4.53 9.05 8.71
CA VAL A 260 -3.96 7.95 7.92
C VAL A 260 -4.95 7.49 6.86
N ASP A 261 -6.24 7.35 7.19
CA ASP A 261 -7.26 6.89 6.24
C ASP A 261 -7.48 7.88 5.08
N PHE A 262 -7.26 9.18 5.29
CA PHE A 262 -7.36 10.20 4.24
C PHE A 262 -6.11 10.37 3.40
N THR A 263 -4.96 9.85 3.84
CA THR A 263 -3.67 10.14 3.19
C THR A 263 -2.88 8.91 2.75
N GLY A 264 -3.11 7.76 3.39
CA GLY A 264 -2.21 6.62 3.36
C GLY A 264 -0.83 6.88 3.97
N GLY A 265 -0.65 8.04 4.62
CA GLY A 265 0.62 8.52 5.15
C GLY A 265 1.02 7.91 6.48
N VAL A 266 2.15 8.37 6.99
CA VAL A 266 2.62 8.11 8.35
C VAL A 266 2.19 9.26 9.25
N GLN A 267 1.68 8.92 10.42
CA GLN A 267 1.28 9.87 11.45
C GLN A 267 2.25 9.82 12.63
N MET A 268 2.45 10.95 13.29
CA MET A 268 3.19 11.07 14.54
C MET A 268 2.39 11.91 15.53
N GLN A 269 2.47 11.53 16.80
CA GLN A 269 1.83 12.24 17.90
C GLN A 269 2.88 12.82 18.86
N PHE A 270 2.68 14.07 19.26
CA PHE A 270 3.55 14.79 20.18
C PHE A 270 2.74 15.25 21.39
N SER A 271 3.22 14.92 22.59
CA SER A 271 2.65 15.43 23.84
C SER A 271 2.91 16.93 23.93
N LEU A 272 1.89 17.72 24.23
CA LEU A 272 2.04 19.16 24.45
C LEU A 272 2.32 19.50 25.92
N LYS A 273 2.00 18.57 26.83
CA LYS A 273 2.31 18.66 28.26
C LYS A 273 3.78 18.35 28.56
N ASP A 274 4.39 17.50 27.74
CA ASP A 274 5.80 17.15 27.79
C ASP A 274 6.35 17.13 26.36
N PRO A 275 6.56 18.32 25.75
CA PRO A 275 6.90 18.43 24.35
C PRO A 275 8.38 18.13 24.10
N PRO A 276 8.72 17.55 22.93
CA PRO A 276 10.11 17.43 22.53
C PRO A 276 10.76 18.81 22.41
N PRO A 277 12.07 18.93 22.67
CA PRO A 277 12.79 20.21 22.58
C PRO A 277 12.67 20.86 21.19
N ASP A 278 12.51 20.04 20.14
CA ASP A 278 12.43 20.48 18.75
C ASP A 278 10.97 20.68 18.25
N LEU A 279 9.95 20.74 19.13
CA LEU A 279 8.54 20.86 18.73
C LEU A 279 8.26 22.05 17.80
N GLU A 280 8.83 23.22 18.08
CA GLU A 280 8.64 24.41 17.25
C GLU A 280 9.24 24.24 15.85
N ASP A 281 10.39 23.58 15.76
CA ASP A 281 11.07 23.28 14.50
C ASP A 281 10.23 22.28 13.68
N ILE A 282 9.67 21.26 14.34
CA ILE A 282 8.74 20.29 13.74
C ILE A 282 7.48 20.99 13.21
N LEU A 283 6.87 21.90 13.98
CA LEU A 283 5.69 22.65 13.53
C LEU A 283 5.98 23.51 12.30
N LYS A 284 7.14 24.18 12.28
CA LYS A 284 7.58 24.98 11.12
C LYS A 284 7.81 24.10 9.89
N ALA A 285 8.48 22.95 10.06
CA ALA A 285 8.69 21.99 8.98
C ALA A 285 7.37 21.41 8.48
N ALA A 286 6.47 21.01 9.38
CA ALA A 286 5.14 20.47 9.05
C ALA A 286 4.29 21.48 8.25
N SER A 287 4.32 22.76 8.64
CA SER A 287 3.62 23.82 7.93
C SER A 287 4.18 24.06 6.52
N LYS A 288 5.49 23.87 6.31
CA LYS A 288 6.14 24.00 4.99
C LYS A 288 5.94 22.77 4.10
N SER A 289 5.91 21.58 4.69
CA SER A 289 5.85 20.28 3.98
C SER A 289 4.43 19.85 3.58
N GLY A 290 3.44 20.74 3.77
CA GLY A 290 2.03 20.46 3.45
C GLY A 290 1.45 19.30 4.27
N CYS A 291 1.87 19.15 5.52
CA CYS A 291 1.37 18.10 6.39
C CYS A 291 -0.06 18.39 6.84
N LEU A 292 -0.82 17.32 7.09
CA LEU A 292 -2.10 17.43 7.78
C LEU A 292 -1.81 17.48 9.28
N MET A 293 -2.41 18.44 9.98
CA MET A 293 -2.17 18.66 11.40
C MET A 293 -3.47 18.81 12.17
N GLY A 294 -3.56 18.11 13.30
CA GLY A 294 -4.67 18.22 14.24
C GLY A 294 -4.17 18.27 15.68
N CYS A 295 -5.02 18.70 16.59
CA CYS A 295 -4.73 18.70 18.02
C CYS A 295 -5.97 18.30 18.82
N SER A 296 -5.77 17.85 20.06
CA SER A 296 -6.86 17.45 20.93
C SER A 296 -6.68 17.95 22.36
N THR A 297 -7.81 18.21 23.02
CA THR A 297 -7.86 18.58 24.43
C THR A 297 -8.09 17.35 25.30
N SER A 298 -7.50 17.34 26.51
CA SER A 298 -7.82 16.30 27.50
C SER A 298 -9.25 16.46 28.00
N GLY A 299 -9.99 15.36 28.19
CA GLY A 299 -11.33 15.39 28.79
C GLY A 299 -12.09 14.08 28.61
N ARG A 300 -13.19 13.92 29.37
CA ARG A 300 -14.20 12.89 29.05
C ARG A 300 -14.96 13.32 27.79
N MET A 301 -15.47 12.37 27.00
CA MET A 301 -16.31 12.61 25.81
C MET A 301 -17.67 13.22 26.18
N ARG A 302 -17.65 14.47 26.67
CA ARG A 302 -18.84 15.27 27.01
C ARG A 302 -18.77 16.69 26.45
N ASN A 303 -17.71 17.01 25.68
CA ASN A 303 -17.52 18.28 24.98
C ASN A 303 -17.88 19.52 25.81
N THR A 304 -17.27 19.64 27.00
CA THR A 304 -17.54 20.75 27.92
C THR A 304 -16.83 22.01 27.42
N VAL A 305 -17.59 23.08 27.14
CA VAL A 305 -17.03 24.39 26.76
C VAL A 305 -16.49 25.12 28.00
N LEU A 306 -15.20 25.46 27.98
CA LEU A 306 -14.54 26.22 29.05
C LEU A 306 -14.85 27.72 28.94
N ARG A 307 -14.60 28.46 30.04
CA ARG A 307 -14.81 29.92 30.09
C ARG A 307 -13.96 30.68 29.05
N ASN A 308 -12.79 30.15 28.71
CA ASN A 308 -11.89 30.69 27.69
C ASN A 308 -12.29 30.30 26.25
N GLY A 309 -13.39 29.57 26.06
CA GLY A 309 -13.92 29.17 24.76
C GLY A 309 -13.47 27.79 24.26
N ILE A 310 -12.42 27.20 24.85
CA ILE A 310 -11.93 25.87 24.44
C ILE A 310 -12.87 24.77 24.94
N VAL A 311 -13.21 23.84 24.04
CA VAL A 311 -13.98 22.62 24.34
C VAL A 311 -13.05 21.50 24.81
N GLN A 312 -13.37 20.88 25.96
CA GLN A 312 -12.65 19.72 26.50
C GLN A 312 -13.10 18.39 25.90
N GLY A 313 -12.15 17.46 25.69
CA GLY A 313 -12.43 16.15 25.09
C GLY A 313 -12.76 16.23 23.60
N HIS A 314 -12.26 17.28 22.92
CA HIS A 314 -12.62 17.64 21.55
C HIS A 314 -11.39 17.73 20.64
N ALA A 315 -11.62 17.54 19.35
CA ALA A 315 -10.60 17.57 18.30
C ALA A 315 -10.66 18.86 17.50
N TYR A 316 -9.49 19.39 17.15
CA TYR A 316 -9.31 20.63 16.38
C TYR A 316 -8.28 20.43 15.29
N THR A 317 -8.32 21.30 14.29
CA THR A 317 -7.34 21.34 13.20
C THR A 317 -6.31 22.43 13.45
N VAL A 318 -5.03 22.15 13.25
CA VAL A 318 -4.00 23.20 13.22
C VAL A 318 -3.85 23.68 11.78
N THR A 319 -4.20 24.95 11.52
CA THR A 319 -4.28 25.52 10.17
C THR A 319 -3.16 26.52 9.87
N GLY A 320 -2.26 26.76 10.81
CA GLY A 320 -1.08 27.60 10.61
C GLY A 320 -0.23 27.75 11.85
N ALA A 321 1.06 28.02 11.65
CA ALA A 321 1.99 28.38 12.71
C ALA A 321 2.98 29.41 12.15
N VAL A 322 3.06 30.59 12.76
CA VAL A 322 3.90 31.69 12.29
C VAL A 322 4.64 32.35 13.45
N LYS A 323 5.80 32.92 13.14
CA LYS A 323 6.61 33.72 14.06
C LYS A 323 6.49 35.18 13.64
N ILE A 324 5.96 36.02 14.51
CA ILE A 324 5.73 37.44 14.23
C ILE A 324 6.52 38.31 15.20
N GLN A 325 6.90 39.50 14.74
CA GLN A 325 7.47 40.53 15.61
C GLN A 325 6.31 41.18 16.37
N PHE A 326 6.31 41.07 17.69
CA PHE A 326 5.32 41.70 18.56
C PHE A 326 6.03 42.62 19.54
N LYS A 327 5.83 43.93 19.39
CA LYS A 327 6.59 44.95 20.13
C LYS A 327 8.11 44.74 19.95
N ASN A 328 8.84 44.47 21.03
CA ASN A 328 10.30 44.34 21.02
C ASN A 328 10.79 42.89 21.09
N HIS A 329 9.91 41.90 20.93
CA HIS A 329 10.29 40.49 20.94
C HIS A 329 9.59 39.71 19.82
N TRP A 330 10.06 38.49 19.59
CA TRP A 330 9.45 37.58 18.63
C TRP A 330 8.47 36.64 19.33
N GLU A 331 7.24 36.56 18.82
CA GLU A 331 6.17 35.71 19.35
C GLU A 331 5.83 34.60 18.34
N HIS A 332 5.63 33.37 18.83
CA HIS A 332 5.11 32.27 18.01
C HIS A 332 3.62 32.11 18.26
N ILE A 333 2.82 32.30 17.21
CA ILE A 333 1.36 32.14 17.25
C ILE A 333 0.92 30.99 16.36
N ILE A 334 -0.11 30.28 16.81
CA ILE A 334 -0.66 29.08 16.17
C ILE A 334 -2.13 29.36 15.84
N ARG A 335 -2.54 29.01 14.62
CA ARG A 335 -3.93 29.09 14.18
C ARG A 335 -4.59 27.73 14.29
N VAL A 336 -5.75 27.70 14.94
CA VAL A 336 -6.50 26.49 15.25
C VAL A 336 -7.94 26.68 14.77
N TRP A 337 -8.54 25.64 14.20
CA TRP A 337 -9.92 25.64 13.74
C TRP A 337 -10.75 24.57 14.46
N ASN A 338 -11.93 24.98 14.94
CA ASN A 338 -12.93 24.14 15.58
C ASN A 338 -13.95 23.61 14.55
N PRO A 339 -14.08 22.27 14.40
CA PRO A 339 -15.05 21.65 13.47
C PRO A 339 -16.53 21.93 13.74
N TRP A 340 -16.88 22.50 14.90
CA TRP A 340 -18.23 23.03 15.15
C TRP A 340 -18.55 24.25 14.28
N GLY A 341 -17.54 24.86 13.66
CA GLY A 341 -17.70 26.07 12.87
C GLY A 341 -18.09 27.29 13.70
N HIS A 342 -17.97 27.21 15.02
CA HIS A 342 -18.18 28.29 15.99
C HIS A 342 -17.51 27.91 17.31
N GLY A 343 -17.46 28.85 18.26
CA GLY A 343 -16.88 28.60 19.59
C GLY A 343 -15.36 28.70 19.55
N GLU A 344 -14.88 29.93 19.77
CA GLU A 344 -13.49 30.33 19.59
C GLU A 344 -12.81 30.70 20.90
N TRP A 345 -11.48 30.70 20.87
CA TRP A 345 -10.63 31.17 21.95
C TRP A 345 -10.93 32.62 22.33
N LYS A 346 -10.97 32.90 23.63
CA LYS A 346 -11.27 34.23 24.21
C LYS A 346 -10.07 34.87 24.92
N GLY A 347 -8.89 34.25 24.85
CA GLY A 347 -7.68 34.79 25.46
C GLY A 347 -6.86 35.64 24.47
N PRO A 348 -5.57 35.86 24.78
CA PRO A 348 -4.65 36.61 23.92
C PRO A 348 -4.62 36.06 22.50
N TRP A 349 -4.53 36.95 21.51
CA TRP A 349 -4.56 36.66 20.06
C TRP A 349 -5.89 36.19 19.47
N SER A 350 -6.95 36.12 20.28
CA SER A 350 -8.31 35.93 19.76
C SER A 350 -8.74 37.00 18.75
N ASP A 351 -9.82 36.74 18.02
CA ASP A 351 -10.39 37.66 17.01
C ASP A 351 -10.72 39.06 17.54
N GLY A 352 -10.98 39.20 18.84
CA GLY A 352 -11.27 40.47 19.51
C GLY A 352 -10.11 41.06 20.30
N SER A 353 -8.93 40.45 20.23
CA SER A 353 -7.84 40.70 21.18
C SER A 353 -7.05 41.99 20.84
N PRO A 354 -6.69 42.81 21.85
CA PRO A 354 -5.94 44.06 21.63
C PRO A 354 -4.49 43.85 21.17
N GLU A 355 -3.95 42.64 21.26
CA GLU A 355 -2.59 42.29 20.80
C GLU A 355 -2.42 42.58 19.31
N TRP A 356 -3.48 42.41 18.51
CA TRP A 356 -3.48 42.72 17.08
C TRP A 356 -3.23 44.20 16.77
N ASP A 357 -3.42 45.12 17.73
CA ASP A 357 -3.17 46.55 17.52
C ASP A 357 -1.68 46.92 17.53
N TYR A 358 -0.82 46.01 17.97
CA TYR A 358 0.63 46.20 18.02
C TYR A 358 1.38 45.41 16.93
N VAL A 359 0.65 44.75 16.02
CA VAL A 359 1.23 44.03 14.87
C VAL A 359 1.33 44.99 13.69
N GLU A 360 2.40 44.85 12.89
CA GLU A 360 2.58 45.62 11.67
C GLU A 360 1.36 45.48 10.73
N PRO A 361 0.86 46.58 10.12
CA PRO A 361 -0.36 46.55 9.32
C PRO A 361 -0.36 45.50 8.22
N GLU A 362 0.77 45.29 7.55
CA GLU A 362 0.92 44.32 6.46
C GLU A 362 0.72 42.88 6.96
N ILE A 363 1.33 42.53 8.10
CA ILE A 363 1.20 41.21 8.72
C ILE A 363 -0.22 41.04 9.30
N LYS A 364 -0.80 42.11 9.85
CA LYS A 364 -2.17 42.11 10.36
C LYS A 364 -3.17 41.83 9.24
N GLU A 365 -3.03 42.46 8.08
CA GLU A 365 -3.92 42.24 6.92
C GLU A 365 -3.85 40.78 6.42
N GLU A 366 -2.68 40.14 6.48
CA GLU A 366 -2.50 38.75 6.10
C GLU A 366 -3.13 37.76 7.09
N LEU A 367 -2.91 37.97 8.40
CA LEU A 367 -3.20 36.97 9.43
C LEU A 367 -4.52 37.19 10.16
N TYR A 368 -4.92 38.45 10.37
CA TYR A 368 -6.05 38.81 11.21
C TYR A 368 -7.35 38.82 10.42
N ARG A 369 -8.33 38.04 10.88
CA ARG A 369 -9.71 38.09 10.41
C ARG A 369 -10.60 38.06 11.64
N LYS A 370 -11.57 38.97 11.70
CA LYS A 370 -12.57 38.98 12.77
C LYS A 370 -13.84 38.33 12.26
N LYS A 371 -14.00 37.03 12.49
CA LYS A 371 -15.15 36.27 12.00
C LYS A 371 -15.37 35.05 12.88
N ASN A 372 -16.59 34.92 13.42
CA ASN A 372 -16.97 33.74 14.18
C ASN A 372 -17.21 32.55 13.22
N ASP A 373 -16.15 31.92 12.75
CA ASP A 373 -16.18 30.76 11.86
C ASP A 373 -15.48 29.52 12.44
N GLY A 374 -15.07 29.59 13.71
CA GLY A 374 -14.43 28.54 14.47
C GLY A 374 -12.90 28.57 14.38
N GLU A 375 -12.31 29.42 13.54
CA GLU A 375 -10.86 29.58 13.41
C GLU A 375 -10.37 30.74 14.29
N PHE A 376 -9.30 30.52 15.04
CA PHE A 376 -8.73 31.54 15.92
C PHE A 376 -7.21 31.39 16.03
N TRP A 377 -6.54 32.48 16.41
CA TRP A 377 -5.13 32.47 16.77
C TRP A 377 -4.94 32.42 18.29
N MET A 378 -3.83 31.81 18.71
CA MET A 378 -3.39 31.78 20.10
C MET A 378 -1.86 31.73 20.18
N SER A 379 -1.27 32.09 21.32
CA SER A 379 0.17 31.91 21.52
C SER A 379 0.54 30.43 21.63
N CYS A 380 1.78 30.08 21.25
CA CYS A 380 2.32 28.73 21.42
C CYS A 380 2.30 28.28 22.90
N GLU A 381 2.50 29.22 23.84
CA GLU A 381 2.39 28.97 25.27
C GLU A 381 0.97 28.55 25.66
N SER A 382 -0.04 29.34 25.30
CA SER A 382 -1.44 28.98 25.56
C SER A 382 -1.82 27.68 24.85
N PHE A 383 -1.28 27.42 23.65
CA PHE A 383 -1.54 26.16 22.94
C PHE A 383 -1.07 24.95 23.75
N ARG A 384 0.12 25.03 24.36
CA ARG A 384 0.66 23.96 25.21
C ARG A 384 -0.11 23.78 26.51
N GLU A 385 -0.68 24.85 27.06
CA GLU A 385 -1.49 24.78 28.28
C GLU A 385 -2.87 24.17 28.06
N GLN A 386 -3.52 24.52 26.93
CA GLN A 386 -4.90 24.12 26.66
C GLN A 386 -5.02 22.77 25.97
N PHE A 387 -4.06 22.42 25.10
CA PHE A 387 -4.08 21.19 24.31
C PHE A 387 -3.14 20.13 24.90
N SER A 388 -3.42 18.86 24.60
CA SER A 388 -2.68 17.73 25.17
C SER A 388 -1.84 16.98 24.15
N TRP A 389 -2.33 16.87 22.92
CA TRP A 389 -1.66 16.17 21.83
C TRP A 389 -1.71 16.98 20.55
N LEU A 390 -0.60 16.96 19.82
CA LEU A 390 -0.48 17.39 18.43
C LEU A 390 -0.29 16.15 17.56
N TYR A 391 -1.02 16.06 16.46
CA TYR A 391 -0.93 15.00 15.47
C TYR A 391 -0.45 15.61 14.15
N VAL A 392 0.55 15.00 13.54
CA VAL A 392 1.11 15.42 12.26
C VAL A 392 1.15 14.21 11.33
N CYS A 393 0.63 14.34 10.11
CA CYS A 393 0.58 13.26 9.14
C CYS A 393 0.98 13.73 7.73
N ASN A 394 1.74 12.88 7.03
CA ASN A 394 2.14 13.09 5.64
C ASN A 394 2.55 11.76 4.98
N CYS A 395 2.67 11.70 3.64
CA CYS A 395 3.14 10.51 2.91
C CYS A 395 4.47 9.98 3.45
N THR A 396 5.38 10.90 3.75
CA THR A 396 6.71 10.66 4.31
C THR A 396 6.92 11.58 5.52
N PRO A 397 7.75 11.21 6.50
CA PRO A 397 7.92 11.98 7.73
C PRO A 397 8.83 13.23 7.55
N THR A 398 8.60 13.98 6.46
CA THR A 398 9.30 15.22 6.09
C THR A 398 9.10 16.36 7.08
N PHE A 399 8.12 16.27 7.98
CA PHE A 399 7.98 17.20 9.12
C PHE A 399 9.11 17.05 10.16
N LEU A 400 9.92 15.99 10.07
CA LEU A 400 11.14 15.81 10.86
C LEU A 400 12.40 16.37 10.13
N ASP A 401 12.25 16.91 8.93
CA ASP A 401 13.32 17.58 8.20
C ASP A 401 13.34 19.07 8.53
N PHE A 402 13.71 19.36 9.77
CA PHE A 402 13.95 20.71 10.21
C PHE A 402 15.45 21.03 10.16
N ARG A 403 15.77 22.28 9.79
CA ARG A 403 17.10 22.86 9.50
C ARG A 403 17.53 22.63 8.05
N ASP A 404 18.11 23.67 7.44
CA ASP A 404 18.49 23.76 6.00
C ASP A 404 19.60 22.76 5.60
N GLN A 405 19.31 21.46 5.75
CA GLN A 405 20.16 20.37 5.28
C GLN A 405 19.93 20.19 3.78
N PRO A 406 20.97 19.89 2.99
CA PRO A 406 20.83 19.63 1.55
C PRO A 406 19.83 18.49 1.35
N ARG A 407 18.88 18.67 0.40
CA ARG A 407 17.77 17.78 0.04
C ARG A 407 17.94 16.34 0.52
N THR A 408 17.58 16.07 1.77
CA THR A 408 17.51 14.71 2.30
C THR A 408 16.13 14.15 1.96
N GLY A 409 16.08 12.97 1.34
CA GLY A 409 14.82 12.30 1.05
C GLY A 409 14.55 11.21 2.08
N TRP A 410 13.31 11.17 2.58
CA TRP A 410 12.80 9.99 3.26
C TRP A 410 12.41 8.96 2.22
N SER A 411 13.06 7.80 2.25
CA SER A 411 12.62 6.63 1.49
C SER A 411 11.88 5.66 2.42
N VAL A 412 10.83 5.04 1.90
CA VAL A 412 10.26 3.86 2.53
C VAL A 412 11.21 2.70 2.24
N ASP A 413 11.97 2.26 3.25
CA ASP A 413 12.89 1.13 3.09
C ASP A 413 12.09 -0.16 2.89
N ARG A 414 10.99 -0.35 3.64
CA ARG A 414 10.06 -1.47 3.45
C ARG A 414 8.61 -1.13 3.81
N HIS A 415 7.70 -1.56 2.93
CA HIS A 415 6.27 -1.70 3.19
C HIS A 415 5.95 -3.19 3.37
N ILE A 416 5.61 -3.61 4.59
CA ILE A 416 5.38 -5.01 4.92
C ILE A 416 3.91 -5.17 5.32
N ASN A 417 3.12 -5.70 4.39
CA ASN A 417 1.78 -6.22 4.66
C ASN A 417 1.93 -7.70 5.01
N LEU A 418 1.81 -8.06 6.29
CA LEU A 418 1.91 -9.45 6.71
C LEU A 418 0.77 -9.83 7.66
N LEU A 419 0.19 -11.00 7.37
CA LEU A 419 -0.47 -11.83 8.38
C LEU A 419 0.62 -12.45 9.26
N ALA A 420 0.76 -11.98 10.49
CA ALA A 420 1.56 -12.68 11.51
C ALA A 420 0.68 -13.70 12.26
N THR A 421 0.50 -14.86 11.65
CA THR A 421 -0.12 -16.03 12.32
C THR A 421 0.94 -16.73 13.17
N GLY A 422 0.97 -16.43 14.46
CA GLY A 422 1.68 -17.18 15.49
C GLY A 422 1.29 -16.70 16.89
N ARG A 423 1.27 -17.58 17.90
CA ARG A 423 1.06 -17.18 19.31
C ARG A 423 2.18 -16.21 19.74
N ASN A 424 1.93 -14.92 19.56
CA ASN A 424 2.92 -13.86 19.63
C ASN A 424 2.93 -13.27 21.04
N TYR A 425 3.72 -13.85 21.94
CA TYR A 425 3.84 -13.42 23.33
C TYR A 425 5.16 -12.69 23.56
N TRP A 426 5.08 -11.50 24.18
CA TRP A 426 6.22 -10.86 24.83
C TRP A 426 6.19 -11.16 26.33
N SER A 427 7.27 -11.73 26.86
CA SER A 427 7.50 -11.86 28.30
C SER A 427 8.79 -11.13 28.68
N SER A 428 8.73 -10.37 29.78
CA SER A 428 9.88 -9.73 30.42
C SER A 428 10.94 -10.74 30.90
N ALA A 429 10.62 -12.02 30.98
CA ALA A 429 11.57 -13.11 31.20
C ALA A 429 12.08 -13.66 29.86
N GLY A 430 13.12 -13.03 29.31
CA GLY A 430 14.24 -13.59 28.53
C GLY A 430 14.08 -14.66 27.44
N ALA A 431 12.88 -15.12 27.08
CA ALA A 431 12.68 -16.16 26.08
C ALA A 431 12.62 -15.52 24.69
N GLY A 432 13.60 -15.82 23.84
CA GLY A 432 13.72 -15.34 22.46
C GLY A 432 12.38 -15.31 21.75
N SER A 433 11.96 -14.11 21.35
CA SER A 433 10.66 -13.87 20.75
C SER A 433 10.50 -14.66 19.45
N LYS A 434 9.46 -15.50 19.36
CA LYS A 434 9.04 -16.17 18.11
C LYS A 434 8.40 -15.19 17.10
N ASN A 435 8.29 -13.91 17.44
CA ASN A 435 7.71 -12.90 16.57
C ASN A 435 8.61 -12.69 15.35
N PRO A 436 8.02 -12.37 14.19
CA PRO A 436 8.80 -12.08 12.99
C PRO A 436 9.75 -10.90 13.23
N GLN A 437 10.98 -11.01 12.72
CA GLN A 437 12.00 -9.98 12.85
C GLN A 437 12.29 -9.35 11.49
N TYR A 438 12.29 -8.02 11.44
CA TYR A 438 12.49 -7.25 10.21
C TYR A 438 13.77 -6.42 10.29
N PHE A 439 14.83 -6.89 9.63
CA PHE A 439 16.16 -6.27 9.65
C PHE A 439 16.31 -5.10 8.69
N PHE A 440 16.61 -3.90 9.18
CA PHE A 440 16.83 -2.70 8.37
C PHE A 440 18.22 -2.13 8.66
N LYS A 441 18.80 -1.42 7.69
CA LYS A 441 20.16 -0.89 7.78
C LYS A 441 20.12 0.63 7.80
N VAL A 442 20.80 1.21 8.78
CA VAL A 442 21.04 2.65 8.85
C VAL A 442 22.46 2.90 8.36
N THR A 443 22.59 3.66 7.28
CA THR A 443 23.90 3.99 6.66
C THR A 443 24.44 5.32 7.17
N ASN A 444 23.56 6.30 7.38
CA ASN A 444 23.91 7.65 7.77
C ASN A 444 23.27 8.03 9.11
N HIS A 445 24.03 8.79 9.90
CA HIS A 445 23.58 9.27 11.21
C HIS A 445 24.08 10.70 11.42
N ASP A 446 23.13 11.62 11.57
CA ASP A 446 23.37 12.90 12.22
C ASP A 446 22.77 12.82 13.62
N PRO A 447 23.58 12.88 14.70
CA PRO A 447 23.11 12.80 16.09
C PRO A 447 22.07 13.85 16.47
N LYS A 448 21.92 14.91 15.66
CA LYS A 448 20.98 16.02 15.87
C LYS A 448 19.72 15.91 15.02
N SER A 449 19.50 14.81 14.30
CA SER A 449 18.33 14.63 13.45
C SER A 449 17.75 13.23 13.56
N TYR A 450 16.42 13.11 13.41
CA TYR A 450 15.78 11.81 13.28
C TYR A 450 16.10 11.20 11.91
N ASN A 451 16.47 9.92 11.90
CA ASN A 451 16.81 9.20 10.67
C ASN A 451 15.96 7.95 10.42
N VAL A 452 15.13 7.54 11.39
CA VAL A 452 14.24 6.38 11.26
C VAL A 452 12.87 6.68 11.85
N VAL A 453 11.80 6.32 11.15
CA VAL A 453 10.43 6.28 11.67
C VAL A 453 9.85 4.90 11.43
N ILE A 454 9.25 4.32 12.47
CA ILE A 454 8.59 3.02 12.41
C ILE A 454 7.12 3.23 12.74
N SER A 455 6.24 2.70 11.89
CA SER A 455 4.79 2.72 12.05
C SER A 455 4.26 1.29 11.99
N LEU A 456 3.56 0.87 13.04
CA LEU A 456 2.91 -0.43 13.16
C LEU A 456 1.40 -0.24 13.31
N ILE A 457 0.62 -0.76 12.37
CA ILE A 457 -0.84 -0.64 12.35
C ILE A 457 -1.45 -2.03 12.51
N GLN A 458 -2.33 -2.23 13.49
CA GLN A 458 -3.14 -3.45 13.55
C GLN A 458 -4.36 -3.36 12.62
N LYS A 459 -4.62 -4.43 11.89
CA LYS A 459 -5.83 -4.60 11.09
C LYS A 459 -6.89 -5.32 11.93
N ASN A 460 -8.10 -4.78 11.95
CA ASN A 460 -9.24 -5.46 12.57
C ASN A 460 -9.71 -6.59 11.65
N ALA A 461 -10.06 -7.74 12.22
CA ALA A 461 -10.64 -8.84 11.45
C ALA A 461 -11.91 -8.35 10.72
N GLU A 462 -12.00 -8.59 9.41
CA GLU A 462 -13.14 -8.15 8.60
C GLU A 462 -14.44 -8.74 9.17
N GLY A 463 -15.40 -7.88 9.53
CA GLY A 463 -16.74 -8.30 9.96
C GLY A 463 -17.01 -8.39 11.47
N THR A 464 -16.05 -8.08 12.35
CA THR A 464 -16.32 -8.01 13.80
C THR A 464 -16.52 -6.56 14.27
N GLN A 465 -17.77 -6.20 14.57
CA GLN A 465 -18.16 -4.93 15.17
C GLN A 465 -17.52 -4.68 16.56
N ASP A 466 -16.94 -5.72 17.16
CA ASP A 466 -16.29 -5.75 18.48
C ASP A 466 -14.88 -6.40 18.40
N ALA A 467 -14.09 -6.10 17.36
CA ALA A 467 -12.67 -6.50 17.38
C ALA A 467 -11.98 -5.80 18.57
N GLN A 468 -11.74 -6.56 19.65
CA GLN A 468 -11.06 -6.08 20.85
C GLN A 468 -9.71 -5.50 20.44
N LYS A 469 -9.55 -4.17 20.48
CA LYS A 469 -8.29 -3.49 20.18
C LYS A 469 -7.20 -4.11 21.06
N LEU A 470 -6.17 -4.67 20.44
CA LEU A 470 -5.05 -5.25 21.17
C LEU A 470 -4.07 -4.15 21.55
N LYS A 471 -3.41 -4.30 22.69
CA LYS A 471 -2.25 -3.47 23.02
C LYS A 471 -1.04 -3.96 22.20
N ILE A 472 -0.83 -3.29 21.07
CA ILE A 472 0.24 -3.59 20.11
C ILE A 472 1.46 -2.70 20.36
N GLY A 473 2.60 -3.12 19.82
CA GLY A 473 3.83 -2.38 19.91
C GLY A 473 4.97 -3.05 19.16
N PHE A 474 6.16 -2.48 19.23
CA PHE A 474 7.34 -3.08 18.63
C PHE A 474 8.59 -2.88 19.48
N LEU A 475 9.56 -3.77 19.27
CA LEU A 475 10.90 -3.67 19.83
C LEU A 475 11.91 -3.39 18.72
N ILE A 476 12.91 -2.57 19.02
CA ILE A 476 14.09 -2.41 18.16
C ILE A 476 15.26 -3.11 18.84
N THR A 477 15.89 -4.05 18.13
CA THR A 477 17.09 -4.74 18.60
C THR A 477 18.29 -4.44 17.71
N THR A 478 19.50 -4.48 18.27
CA THR A 478 20.74 -4.52 17.49
C THR A 478 21.04 -5.94 17.02
N GLU A 479 22.04 -6.13 16.14
CA GLU A 479 22.52 -7.46 15.70
C GLU A 479 22.81 -8.42 16.88
N ASN A 480 23.26 -7.89 18.02
CA ASN A 480 23.51 -8.68 19.24
C ASN A 480 22.24 -8.95 20.07
N SER A 481 21.06 -8.78 19.50
CA SER A 481 19.75 -8.97 20.16
C SER A 481 19.51 -8.09 21.41
N ARG A 482 20.24 -6.97 21.54
CA ARG A 482 20.01 -6.01 22.64
C ARG A 482 18.82 -5.12 22.29
N VAL A 483 17.80 -5.12 23.14
CA VAL A 483 16.64 -4.23 23.02
C VAL A 483 17.07 -2.78 23.30
N LEU A 484 16.85 -1.89 22.33
CA LEU A 484 17.12 -0.46 22.44
C LEU A 484 15.90 0.32 22.92
N LYS A 485 14.72 -0.02 22.41
CA LYS A 485 13.47 0.63 22.77
C LYS A 485 12.31 -0.35 22.64
N GLN A 486 11.29 -0.11 23.46
CA GLN A 486 9.97 -0.71 23.41
C GLN A 486 8.93 0.41 23.42
N ASP A 487 7.90 0.26 22.60
CA ASP A 487 6.75 1.16 22.58
C ASP A 487 5.49 0.33 22.38
N PHE A 488 4.54 0.40 23.32
CA PHE A 488 3.32 -0.39 23.32
C PHE A 488 2.13 0.46 23.76
N SER A 489 1.09 0.50 22.94
CA SER A 489 -0.09 1.32 23.19
C SER A 489 -1.38 0.61 22.75
N LEU A 490 -2.48 0.97 23.39
CA LEU A 490 -3.82 0.43 23.10
C LEU A 490 -4.49 1.28 22.02
N VAL A 491 -3.91 1.28 20.82
CA VAL A 491 -4.31 2.12 19.68
C VAL A 491 -4.18 1.32 18.38
N ARG A 492 -4.83 1.80 17.31
CA ARG A 492 -4.77 1.17 15.99
C ARG A 492 -3.38 1.28 15.36
N ASP A 493 -2.76 2.45 15.45
CA ASP A 493 -1.45 2.79 14.87
C ASP A 493 -0.48 3.22 15.99
N VAL A 494 0.65 2.51 16.10
CA VAL A 494 1.78 2.88 16.96
C VAL A 494 2.94 3.34 16.07
N SER A 495 3.26 4.63 16.16
CA SER A 495 4.34 5.23 15.38
C SER A 495 5.33 5.95 16.28
N SER A 496 6.63 5.73 16.05
CA SER A 496 7.72 6.32 16.82
C SER A 496 8.91 6.68 15.91
N CYS A 497 9.61 7.76 16.25
CA CYS A 497 10.78 8.27 15.53
C CYS A 497 12.07 8.09 16.34
N PHE A 498 13.19 7.84 15.64
CA PHE A 498 14.46 7.47 16.25
C PHE A 498 15.64 8.19 15.56
N SER A 499 16.69 8.41 16.35
CA SER A 499 18.04 8.76 15.88
C SER A 499 18.96 7.58 16.20
N LEU A 500 19.21 6.74 15.20
CA LEU A 500 20.01 5.52 15.35
C LEU A 500 21.38 5.69 14.70
N SER A 501 22.45 5.28 15.38
CA SER A 501 23.79 5.25 14.79
C SER A 501 23.85 4.29 13.58
N PRO A 502 24.82 4.41 12.67
CA PRO A 502 24.93 3.52 11.53
C PRO A 502 25.12 2.07 12.00
N GLY A 503 24.37 1.14 11.40
CA GLY A 503 24.33 -0.25 11.82
C GLY A 503 23.08 -0.98 11.33
N THR A 504 23.02 -2.29 11.57
CA THR A 504 21.85 -3.12 11.28
C THR A 504 21.01 -3.28 12.54
N TYR A 505 19.70 -3.10 12.40
CA TYR A 505 18.73 -3.23 13.49
C TYR A 505 17.60 -4.15 13.04
N ALA A 506 16.90 -4.77 13.99
CA ALA A 506 15.67 -5.50 13.71
C ALA A 506 14.49 -4.88 14.43
N VAL A 507 13.36 -4.75 13.73
CA VAL A 507 12.06 -4.44 14.33
C VAL A 507 11.31 -5.73 14.58
N ILE A 508 10.78 -5.88 15.80
CA ILE A 508 10.00 -7.03 16.22
C ILE A 508 8.62 -6.53 16.67
N PRO A 509 7.57 -6.62 15.83
CA PRO A 509 6.21 -6.28 16.25
C PRO A 509 5.68 -7.34 17.23
N ALA A 510 4.91 -6.89 18.21
CA ALA A 510 4.44 -7.73 19.31
C ALA A 510 3.11 -7.21 19.89
N THR A 511 2.42 -8.08 20.61
CA THR A 511 1.30 -7.71 21.50
C THR A 511 1.66 -8.02 22.94
N THR A 512 1.06 -7.32 23.90
CA THR A 512 1.23 -7.66 25.33
C THR A 512 0.37 -8.84 25.77
N GLU A 513 -0.64 -9.21 24.99
CA GLU A 513 -1.67 -10.18 25.36
C GLU A 513 -1.43 -11.59 24.82
N GLY A 514 -0.35 -11.82 24.06
CA GLY A 514 -0.04 -13.15 23.52
C GLY A 514 -0.97 -13.60 22.38
N ARG A 515 -1.74 -12.67 21.81
CA ARG A 515 -2.73 -12.94 20.76
C ARG A 515 -2.16 -12.69 19.36
N GLU A 516 -2.64 -13.48 18.40
CA GLU A 516 -2.41 -13.29 16.97
C GLU A 516 -3.12 -12.03 16.49
N PHE A 517 -2.47 -11.28 15.59
CA PHE A 517 -3.05 -10.07 14.99
C PHE A 517 -2.46 -9.82 13.60
N GLU A 518 -3.29 -9.29 12.71
CA GLU A 518 -2.86 -8.81 11.40
C GLU A 518 -2.28 -7.40 11.55
N PHE A 519 -1.18 -7.12 10.84
CA PHE A 519 -0.57 -5.80 10.91
C PHE A 519 0.07 -5.34 9.60
N VAL A 520 0.22 -4.02 9.51
CA VAL A 520 1.03 -3.33 8.51
C VAL A 520 2.21 -2.70 9.23
N LEU A 521 3.43 -3.08 8.83
CA LEU A 521 4.67 -2.48 9.34
C LEU A 521 5.32 -1.64 8.24
N ARG A 522 5.58 -0.37 8.55
CA ARG A 522 6.23 0.58 7.65
C ARG A 522 7.47 1.14 8.33
N ILE A 523 8.61 1.05 7.64
CA ILE A 523 9.89 1.56 8.11
C ILE A 523 10.36 2.63 7.12
N PHE A 524 10.47 3.86 7.62
CA PHE A 524 10.96 5.01 6.87
C PHE A 524 12.40 5.30 7.31
N ILE A 525 13.30 5.44 6.34
CA ILE A 525 14.71 5.73 6.57
C ILE A 525 15.10 6.98 5.79
N LYS A 526 15.84 7.87 6.46
CA LYS A 526 16.36 9.10 5.86
C LYS A 526 17.67 8.82 5.13
N ASN A 527 17.70 9.09 3.82
CA ASN A 527 18.87 8.91 2.97
C ASN A 527 19.37 10.26 2.44
N GLN A 528 20.70 10.44 2.38
CA GLN A 528 21.32 11.72 1.95
C GLN A 528 21.39 11.88 0.41
N ASP A 529 21.13 10.82 -0.37
CA ASP A 529 21.26 10.81 -1.84
C ASP A 529 19.92 10.54 -2.55
N TYR A 530 18.85 11.25 -2.19
CA TYR A 530 17.56 11.11 -2.89
C TYR A 530 17.45 12.12 -4.03
N ASN A 531 17.84 11.71 -5.24
CA ASN A 531 17.38 12.35 -6.47
C ASN A 531 16.03 11.74 -6.85
N GLU A 532 14.99 12.57 -7.06
CA GLU A 532 13.65 12.12 -7.51
C GLU A 532 13.65 11.38 -8.87
N ASN A 533 14.81 11.24 -9.53
CA ASN A 533 14.98 10.59 -10.84
C ASN A 533 16.04 9.47 -10.86
N SER A 534 16.47 8.93 -9.72
CA SER A 534 17.38 7.76 -9.71
C SER A 534 16.62 6.50 -9.30
N ASP A 535 16.08 5.81 -10.30
CA ASP A 535 15.93 4.35 -10.24
C ASP A 535 17.32 3.79 -9.93
N THR A 536 17.51 3.29 -8.71
CA THR A 536 18.80 2.76 -8.29
C THR A 536 19.00 1.43 -9.02
N GLN A 537 19.64 1.51 -10.19
CA GLN A 537 20.23 0.38 -10.88
C GLN A 537 21.20 -0.33 -9.92
N LEU A 538 20.77 -1.47 -9.39
CA LEU A 538 21.72 -2.50 -8.98
C LEU A 538 22.44 -2.93 -10.25
N ASN A 539 23.73 -2.62 -10.35
CA ASN A 539 24.63 -3.20 -11.33
C ASN A 539 25.12 -4.55 -10.79
N PRO A 540 24.83 -5.69 -11.43
CA PRO A 540 25.65 -6.88 -11.32
C PRO A 540 26.52 -6.95 -12.58
N MET A 541 27.81 -6.60 -12.42
CA MET A 541 28.82 -7.19 -13.28
C MET A 541 28.85 -8.69 -12.99
N LEU A 542 28.43 -9.52 -13.94
CA LEU A 542 28.93 -10.89 -14.08
C LEU A 542 29.22 -11.18 -15.55
N LEU A 543 30.47 -11.50 -15.82
CA LEU A 543 30.96 -12.02 -17.09
C LEU A 543 30.16 -13.26 -17.48
N MET A 544 29.58 -13.23 -18.68
CA MET A 544 29.25 -14.45 -19.41
C MET A 544 30.55 -15.11 -19.86
N ASP A 545 30.93 -16.23 -19.24
CA ASP A 545 31.76 -17.20 -19.94
C ASP A 545 30.85 -17.97 -20.90
N VAL A 546 31.07 -17.75 -22.19
CA VAL A 546 30.50 -18.51 -23.30
C VAL A 546 30.79 -20.00 -23.07
N PRO A 547 29.83 -20.94 -23.25
CA PRO A 547 30.11 -22.36 -23.16
C PRO A 547 31.17 -22.74 -24.21
N ARG A 548 32.42 -22.91 -23.78
CA ARG A 548 33.37 -23.73 -24.51
C ARG A 548 32.80 -25.14 -24.53
N GLN A 549 32.73 -25.75 -25.72
CA GLN A 549 32.46 -27.18 -25.87
C GLN A 549 33.45 -27.97 -25.01
N ILE A 550 33.02 -28.42 -23.84
CA ILE A 550 33.71 -29.42 -23.05
C ILE A 550 32.99 -30.74 -23.33
N GLN A 551 33.73 -31.65 -23.95
CA GLN A 551 33.28 -33.00 -24.26
C GLN A 551 33.20 -33.82 -22.96
N ASP A 552 32.03 -33.88 -22.32
CA ASP A 552 31.77 -34.90 -21.31
C ASP A 552 31.10 -36.12 -21.95
N SER A 553 31.86 -37.20 -22.05
CA SER A 553 31.45 -38.49 -22.61
C SER A 553 30.56 -39.33 -21.66
N SER A 554 30.43 -38.92 -20.39
CA SER A 554 29.80 -39.69 -19.31
C SER A 554 28.25 -39.70 -19.36
N TYR A 555 27.60 -38.55 -19.54
CA TYR A 555 26.13 -38.47 -19.53
C TYR A 555 25.48 -39.03 -20.81
N LYS A 556 26.24 -39.08 -21.93
CA LYS A 556 25.75 -39.65 -23.20
C LYS A 556 25.49 -41.14 -23.09
N ALA A 557 26.33 -41.87 -22.35
CA ALA A 557 26.15 -43.30 -22.10
C ALA A 557 24.90 -43.57 -21.24
N ILE A 558 24.66 -42.72 -20.24
CA ILE A 558 23.46 -42.78 -19.40
C ILE A 558 22.22 -42.48 -20.25
N PHE A 559 22.23 -41.44 -21.07
CA PHE A 559 21.12 -41.11 -21.97
C PHE A 559 20.76 -42.28 -22.90
N LEU A 560 21.75 -42.88 -23.56
CA LEU A 560 21.56 -44.00 -24.49
C LEU A 560 21.03 -45.28 -23.81
N LYS A 561 21.27 -45.46 -22.51
CA LYS A 561 20.73 -46.59 -21.74
C LYS A 561 19.21 -46.50 -21.57
N TYR A 562 18.66 -45.30 -21.41
CA TYR A 562 17.24 -45.08 -21.11
C TYR A 562 16.40 -44.65 -22.32
N ALA A 563 17.01 -44.07 -23.35
CA ALA A 563 16.38 -43.77 -24.63
C ALA A 563 16.14 -45.05 -25.45
N LYS A 564 15.08 -45.83 -25.13
CA LYS A 564 14.76 -47.08 -25.83
C LYS A 564 14.32 -46.77 -27.28
N GLN A 565 15.05 -47.28 -28.29
CA GLN A 565 14.72 -47.22 -29.73
C GLN A 565 14.53 -45.83 -30.38
N GLY A 566 14.71 -44.72 -29.65
CA GLY A 566 14.56 -43.35 -30.16
C GLY A 566 15.74 -42.44 -29.77
N SER A 567 15.88 -41.29 -30.43
CA SER A 567 16.89 -40.26 -30.15
C SER A 567 16.51 -39.29 -29.03
N ALA A 568 15.51 -39.63 -28.20
CA ALA A 568 14.96 -38.77 -27.15
C ALA A 568 14.42 -39.58 -25.94
N ILE A 569 14.28 -38.91 -24.79
CA ILE A 569 13.78 -39.47 -23.52
C ILE A 569 12.43 -38.83 -23.16
N ASP A 570 11.41 -39.65 -22.86
CA ASP A 570 10.11 -39.17 -22.35
C ASP A 570 10.10 -39.03 -20.81
N ALA A 571 9.00 -38.50 -20.24
CA ALA A 571 8.91 -38.25 -18.81
C ALA A 571 8.99 -39.53 -17.95
N LEU A 572 8.53 -40.68 -18.46
CA LEU A 572 8.57 -41.96 -17.74
C LEU A 572 10.00 -42.51 -17.71
N GLN A 573 10.68 -42.43 -18.84
CA GLN A 573 12.10 -42.79 -18.96
C GLN A 573 12.98 -41.84 -18.14
N LEU A 574 12.64 -40.54 -18.07
CA LEU A 574 13.32 -39.57 -17.23
C LEU A 574 13.15 -39.89 -15.74
N GLN A 575 11.96 -40.31 -15.32
CA GLN A 575 11.70 -40.74 -13.94
C GLN A 575 12.56 -41.95 -13.57
N GLN A 576 12.57 -42.98 -14.42
CA GLN A 576 13.41 -44.16 -14.22
C GLN A 576 14.89 -43.78 -14.13
N LEU A 577 15.35 -42.90 -15.02
CA LEU A 577 16.74 -42.46 -15.04
C LEU A 577 17.13 -41.68 -13.77
N LEU A 578 16.32 -40.68 -13.35
CA LEU A 578 16.64 -39.87 -12.18
C LEU A 578 16.61 -40.71 -10.90
N ASN A 579 15.66 -41.63 -10.77
CA ASN A 579 15.57 -42.50 -9.60
C ASN A 579 16.65 -43.59 -9.59
N ASP A 580 17.00 -44.18 -10.74
CA ASP A 580 18.02 -45.24 -10.80
C ASP A 580 19.47 -44.71 -10.69
N VAL A 581 19.72 -43.50 -11.18
CA VAL A 581 21.08 -43.00 -11.41
C VAL A 581 21.45 -41.86 -10.45
N VAL A 582 20.51 -40.95 -10.16
CA VAL A 582 20.77 -39.77 -9.31
C VAL A 582 20.47 -40.07 -7.84
N LEU A 583 19.41 -40.84 -7.57
CA LEU A 583 19.07 -41.31 -6.24
C LEU A 583 19.77 -42.65 -5.95
N GLN A 584 21.05 -42.62 -5.59
CA GLN A 584 21.72 -43.80 -5.01
C GLN A 584 21.43 -43.92 -3.50
N ASP A 585 21.52 -45.14 -2.95
CA ASP A 585 20.97 -45.64 -1.67
C ASP A 585 20.95 -44.69 -0.45
N GLU A 586 21.90 -43.76 -0.31
CA GLU A 586 21.96 -42.82 0.82
C GLU A 586 20.95 -41.66 0.74
N MET A 587 20.54 -41.22 -0.46
CA MET A 587 19.57 -40.11 -0.64
C MET A 587 18.13 -40.58 -0.80
N ALA A 588 17.93 -41.82 -1.28
CA ALA A 588 16.61 -42.42 -1.53
C ALA A 588 15.83 -42.74 -0.24
N SER A 589 16.53 -42.97 0.86
CA SER A 589 15.95 -43.47 2.12
C SER A 589 15.30 -42.39 2.99
N LEU A 590 15.57 -41.09 2.73
CA LEU A 590 15.08 -39.99 3.56
C LEU A 590 14.45 -38.82 2.78
N GLY A 591 14.93 -38.49 1.57
CA GLY A 591 14.58 -37.24 0.86
C GLY A 591 13.52 -37.30 -0.25
N GLY A 592 12.86 -38.46 -0.45
CA GLY A 592 11.79 -38.65 -1.45
C GLY A 592 12.28 -38.94 -2.88
N GLU A 593 11.53 -39.75 -3.63
CA GLU A 593 11.79 -40.09 -5.04
C GLU A 593 11.28 -39.00 -5.99
N PHE A 594 11.84 -38.91 -7.20
CA PHE A 594 11.23 -38.09 -8.25
C PHE A 594 9.90 -38.71 -8.68
N SER A 595 8.81 -37.98 -8.43
CA SER A 595 7.48 -38.35 -8.88
C SER A 595 7.35 -38.20 -10.39
N PHE A 596 6.38 -38.90 -10.99
CA PHE A 596 6.09 -38.77 -12.42
C PHE A 596 5.72 -37.32 -12.78
N ASP A 597 5.02 -36.62 -11.89
CA ASP A 597 4.64 -35.22 -12.06
C ASP A 597 5.85 -34.28 -11.98
N SER A 598 6.79 -34.53 -11.07
CA SER A 598 8.07 -33.81 -11.00
C SER A 598 8.87 -33.98 -12.29
N CYS A 599 8.91 -35.20 -12.84
CA CYS A 599 9.61 -35.47 -14.10
C CYS A 599 8.92 -34.85 -15.31
N ARG A 600 7.58 -34.81 -15.37
CA ARG A 600 6.86 -34.06 -16.42
C ARG A 600 7.15 -32.57 -16.35
N ALA A 601 7.16 -31.99 -15.15
CA ALA A 601 7.48 -30.58 -14.96
C ALA A 601 8.94 -30.27 -15.34
N ILE A 602 9.88 -31.11 -14.91
CA ILE A 602 11.30 -30.98 -15.30
C ILE A 602 11.47 -31.12 -16.81
N LEU A 603 10.79 -32.08 -17.44
CA LEU A 603 10.84 -32.25 -18.90
C LEU A 603 10.36 -31.00 -19.62
N ALA A 604 9.21 -30.44 -19.21
CA ALA A 604 8.64 -29.27 -19.85
C ALA A 604 9.51 -28.00 -19.70
N LEU A 605 10.27 -27.88 -18.61
CA LEU A 605 11.26 -26.81 -18.42
C LEU A 605 12.44 -26.90 -19.41
N MET A 606 12.75 -28.09 -19.92
CA MET A 606 13.93 -28.37 -20.73
C MET A 606 13.61 -28.68 -22.21
N ASP A 607 12.35 -28.95 -22.55
CA ASP A 607 11.85 -29.25 -23.89
C ASP A 607 11.69 -27.96 -24.72
N LEU A 608 12.79 -27.54 -25.34
CA LEU A 608 12.84 -26.32 -26.15
C LEU A 608 12.04 -26.43 -27.45
N ASN A 609 11.72 -27.66 -27.87
CA ASN A 609 11.04 -27.95 -29.13
C ASN A 609 9.54 -28.26 -28.94
N SER A 610 9.04 -28.24 -27.70
CA SER A 610 7.64 -28.52 -27.33
C SER A 610 7.11 -29.85 -27.91
N ASN A 611 7.98 -30.86 -27.98
CA ASN A 611 7.64 -32.18 -28.54
C ASN A 611 7.35 -33.24 -27.46
N GLY A 612 7.43 -32.86 -26.17
CA GLY A 612 7.19 -33.73 -25.02
C GLY A 612 8.31 -34.73 -24.75
N GLN A 613 9.51 -34.55 -25.32
CA GLN A 613 10.66 -35.43 -25.17
C GLN A 613 11.97 -34.63 -25.05
N LEU A 614 12.97 -35.19 -24.38
CA LEU A 614 14.31 -34.59 -24.25
C LEU A 614 15.28 -35.19 -25.27
N THR A 615 15.80 -34.36 -26.15
CA THR A 615 16.94 -34.71 -27.01
C THR A 615 18.22 -34.85 -26.19
N LEU A 616 19.27 -35.43 -26.77
CA LEU A 616 20.58 -35.56 -26.11
C LEU A 616 21.17 -34.20 -25.67
N GLN A 617 20.89 -33.14 -26.41
CA GLN A 617 21.37 -31.79 -26.11
C GLN A 617 20.61 -31.17 -24.93
N GLU A 618 19.29 -31.28 -24.91
CA GLU A 618 18.44 -30.81 -23.81
C GLU A 618 18.74 -31.59 -22.53
N PHE A 619 18.88 -32.92 -22.64
CA PHE A 619 19.30 -33.77 -21.53
C PHE A 619 20.69 -33.39 -21.00
N GLY A 620 21.65 -33.06 -21.88
CA GLY A 620 22.97 -32.59 -21.45
C GLY A 620 22.94 -31.28 -20.66
N SER A 621 21.94 -30.43 -20.88
CA SER A 621 21.72 -29.22 -20.07
C SER A 621 21.05 -29.57 -18.74
N LEU A 622 20.04 -30.44 -18.78
CA LEU A 622 19.36 -30.92 -17.57
C LEU A 622 20.35 -31.60 -16.61
N TRP A 623 21.19 -32.48 -17.14
CA TRP A 623 22.17 -33.23 -16.37
C TRP A 623 23.13 -32.31 -15.62
N ARG A 624 23.64 -31.27 -16.29
CA ARG A 624 24.51 -30.26 -15.65
C ARG A 624 23.81 -29.53 -14.51
N SER A 625 22.56 -29.12 -14.71
CA SER A 625 21.79 -28.44 -13.66
C SER A 625 21.45 -29.37 -12.50
N VAL A 626 21.06 -30.62 -12.76
CA VAL A 626 20.80 -31.62 -11.72
C VAL A 626 22.07 -31.92 -10.90
N THR A 627 23.23 -32.10 -11.55
CA THR A 627 24.50 -32.30 -10.84
C THR A 627 24.88 -31.07 -10.01
N LYS A 628 24.75 -29.86 -10.56
CA LYS A 628 24.96 -28.58 -9.82
C LYS A 628 24.09 -28.52 -8.56
N TYR A 629 22.81 -28.85 -8.67
CA TYR A 629 21.88 -28.79 -7.53
C TYR A 629 22.06 -29.95 -6.56
N MET A 630 22.55 -31.12 -7.01
CA MET A 630 22.96 -32.20 -6.13
C MET A 630 24.15 -31.81 -5.24
N ASP A 631 25.19 -31.23 -5.82
CA ASP A 631 26.36 -30.78 -5.06
C ASP A 631 25.99 -29.66 -4.08
N LEU A 632 25.10 -28.76 -4.51
CA LEU A 632 24.57 -27.69 -3.68
C LEU A 632 23.76 -28.22 -2.50
N PHE A 633 22.83 -29.16 -2.74
CA PHE A 633 22.02 -29.77 -1.69
C PHE A 633 22.90 -30.45 -0.63
N ARG A 634 23.89 -31.24 -1.06
CA ARG A 634 24.83 -31.92 -0.15
C ARG A 634 25.67 -30.96 0.68
N ARG A 635 26.03 -29.81 0.13
CA ARG A 635 26.81 -28.79 0.85
C ARG A 635 25.98 -28.08 1.92
N GLU A 636 24.70 -27.84 1.64
CA GLU A 636 23.83 -27.06 2.53
C GLU A 636 23.06 -27.92 3.54
N ASP A 637 22.85 -29.22 3.28
CA ASP A 637 22.31 -30.22 4.23
C ASP A 637 23.34 -30.57 5.32
N LYS A 638 23.63 -29.57 6.18
CA LYS A 638 24.70 -29.63 7.20
C LYS A 638 24.44 -30.69 8.26
N ASN A 639 23.18 -31.00 8.51
CA ASN A 639 22.76 -31.99 9.50
C ASN A 639 22.61 -33.39 8.89
N HIS A 640 22.88 -33.55 7.58
CA HIS A 640 22.74 -34.79 6.81
C HIS A 640 21.37 -35.45 7.02
N SER A 641 20.33 -34.63 7.16
CA SER A 641 18.98 -35.12 7.43
C SER A 641 18.27 -35.61 6.18
N GLY A 642 18.81 -35.31 4.99
CA GLY A 642 18.15 -35.55 3.71
C GLY A 642 17.07 -34.50 3.39
N PHE A 643 16.99 -33.44 4.19
CA PHE A 643 16.04 -32.33 4.01
C PHE A 643 16.71 -30.99 4.27
N LEU A 644 16.34 -29.97 3.49
CA LEU A 644 16.73 -28.59 3.77
C LEU A 644 15.62 -27.88 4.55
N ASP A 645 15.97 -27.27 5.67
CA ASP A 645 15.10 -26.31 6.34
C ASP A 645 15.07 -24.95 5.62
N VAL A 646 14.24 -24.02 6.09
CA VAL A 646 14.06 -22.70 5.45
C VAL A 646 15.37 -21.90 5.41
N SER A 647 16.24 -22.04 6.41
CA SER A 647 17.52 -21.35 6.47
C SER A 647 18.53 -21.96 5.49
N GLU A 648 18.58 -23.29 5.42
CA GLU A 648 19.44 -24.04 4.51
C GLU A 648 19.02 -23.83 3.05
N LEU A 649 17.71 -23.82 2.77
CA LEU A 649 17.17 -23.48 1.45
C LEU A 649 17.54 -22.06 1.03
N LYS A 650 17.44 -21.09 1.93
CA LYS A 650 17.85 -19.70 1.65
C LYS A 650 19.34 -19.61 1.31
N SER A 651 20.18 -20.29 2.08
CA SER A 651 21.62 -20.38 1.82
C SER A 651 21.91 -21.00 0.45
N ALA A 652 21.23 -22.09 0.11
CA ALA A 652 21.36 -22.76 -1.18
C ALA A 652 21.01 -21.83 -2.35
N ILE A 653 19.88 -21.12 -2.28
CA ILE A 653 19.44 -20.23 -3.38
C ILE A 653 20.40 -19.05 -3.55
N GLN A 654 20.89 -18.47 -2.44
CA GLN A 654 21.88 -17.39 -2.48
C GLN A 654 23.19 -17.87 -3.12
N ALA A 655 23.65 -19.07 -2.78
CA ALA A 655 24.85 -19.64 -3.38
C ALA A 655 24.67 -20.05 -4.85
N ALA A 656 23.43 -20.30 -5.28
CA ALA A 656 23.09 -20.48 -6.70
C ALA A 656 23.03 -19.17 -7.50
N GLY A 657 23.12 -18.01 -6.82
CA GLY A 657 23.08 -16.69 -7.45
C GLY A 657 21.69 -16.24 -7.90
N LEU A 658 20.62 -16.86 -7.39
CA LEU A 658 19.24 -16.59 -7.81
C LEU A 658 18.59 -15.54 -6.87
N PRO A 659 17.83 -14.56 -7.44
CA PRO A 659 17.19 -13.52 -6.65
C PRO A 659 15.91 -14.05 -5.98
N VAL A 660 15.91 -14.13 -4.65
CA VAL A 660 14.71 -14.49 -3.88
C VAL A 660 14.50 -13.57 -2.67
N ASN A 661 13.24 -13.24 -2.41
CA ASN A 661 12.80 -12.57 -1.19
C ASN A 661 12.08 -13.57 -0.26
N GLU A 662 11.81 -13.17 0.99
CA GLU A 662 11.16 -14.03 1.99
C GLU A 662 9.77 -14.54 1.56
N GLN A 663 9.05 -13.77 0.73
CA GLN A 663 7.74 -14.15 0.22
C GLN A 663 7.84 -15.33 -0.76
N ILE A 664 8.78 -15.24 -1.71
CA ILE A 664 9.04 -16.32 -2.68
C ILE A 664 9.56 -17.55 -1.93
N LEU A 665 10.47 -17.38 -0.97
CA LEU A 665 10.98 -18.48 -0.15
C LEU A 665 9.85 -19.21 0.60
N ARG A 666 8.91 -18.47 1.19
CA ARG A 666 7.72 -19.06 1.84
C ARG A 666 6.85 -19.83 0.85
N LEU A 667 6.55 -19.26 -0.32
CA LEU A 667 5.77 -19.94 -1.34
C LEU A 667 6.46 -21.22 -1.85
N MET A 668 7.79 -21.18 -2.00
CA MET A 668 8.59 -22.37 -2.35
C MET A 668 8.44 -23.46 -1.28
N THR A 669 8.58 -23.12 0.00
CA THR A 669 8.43 -24.09 1.10
C THR A 669 6.99 -24.61 1.25
N LEU A 670 5.98 -23.83 0.86
CA LEU A 670 4.58 -24.27 0.84
C LEU A 670 4.27 -25.20 -0.35
N ARG A 671 4.88 -24.94 -1.50
CA ARG A 671 4.60 -25.69 -2.75
C ARG A 671 5.38 -26.99 -2.85
N TYR A 672 6.62 -26.99 -2.37
CA TYR A 672 7.62 -28.05 -2.53
C TYR A 672 8.11 -28.63 -1.20
N GLY A 673 7.71 -28.07 -0.04
CA GLY A 673 8.10 -28.58 1.26
C GLY A 673 7.11 -29.60 1.82
N ASP A 674 7.58 -30.38 2.80
CA ASP A 674 6.77 -31.29 3.60
C ASP A 674 5.87 -30.54 4.60
N VAL A 675 5.09 -31.28 5.39
CA VAL A 675 4.22 -30.72 6.45
C VAL A 675 4.97 -29.90 7.51
N TYR A 676 6.30 -30.07 7.61
CA TYR A 676 7.18 -29.34 8.51
C TYR A 676 7.95 -28.21 7.80
N ARG A 677 7.61 -27.90 6.54
CA ARG A 677 8.26 -26.90 5.67
C ARG A 677 9.73 -27.19 5.39
N ARG A 678 10.11 -28.47 5.34
CA ARG A 678 11.44 -28.92 4.93
C ARG A 678 11.36 -29.50 3.53
N MET A 679 12.41 -29.32 2.73
CA MET A 679 12.40 -29.70 1.33
C MET A 679 13.31 -30.91 1.09
N GLY A 680 12.74 -31.99 0.58
CA GLY A 680 13.50 -33.17 0.15
C GLY A 680 14.30 -32.89 -1.12
N PHE A 681 15.23 -33.79 -1.46
CA PHE A 681 16.13 -33.57 -2.60
C PHE A 681 15.40 -33.48 -3.95
N ALA A 682 14.45 -34.38 -4.22
CA ALA A 682 13.71 -34.38 -5.48
C ALA A 682 12.93 -33.06 -5.66
N ASP A 683 12.26 -32.62 -4.60
CA ASP A 683 11.52 -31.36 -4.57
C ASP A 683 12.43 -30.14 -4.69
N PHE A 684 13.61 -30.17 -4.07
CA PHE A 684 14.63 -29.13 -4.20
C PHE A 684 15.09 -28.96 -5.63
N VAL A 685 15.43 -30.06 -6.32
CA VAL A 685 15.86 -30.01 -7.72
C VAL A 685 14.74 -29.46 -8.61
N SER A 686 13.51 -29.94 -8.45
CA SER A 686 12.35 -29.41 -9.19
C SER A 686 12.13 -27.92 -8.94
N CYS A 687 12.26 -27.48 -7.69
CA CYS A 687 12.09 -26.10 -7.28
C CYS A 687 13.16 -25.18 -7.89
N MET A 688 14.43 -25.58 -7.80
CA MET A 688 15.56 -24.80 -8.30
C MET A 688 15.58 -24.71 -9.82
N LEU A 689 15.28 -25.80 -10.54
CA LEU A 689 15.15 -25.78 -12.00
C LEU A 689 14.04 -24.83 -12.45
N ARG A 690 12.88 -24.84 -11.77
CA ARG A 690 11.77 -23.93 -12.09
C ARG A 690 12.16 -22.47 -11.81
N LEU A 691 12.79 -22.19 -10.68
CA LEU A 691 13.21 -20.84 -10.31
C LEU A 691 14.24 -20.27 -11.30
N GLU A 692 15.26 -21.06 -11.66
CA GLU A 692 16.29 -20.66 -12.63
C GLU A 692 15.67 -20.38 -14.01
N THR A 693 14.80 -21.28 -14.48
CA THR A 693 14.13 -21.15 -15.79
C THR A 693 13.21 -19.92 -15.84
N MET A 694 12.41 -19.70 -14.79
CA MET A 694 11.51 -18.54 -14.71
C MET A 694 12.28 -17.22 -14.62
N THR A 695 13.40 -17.19 -13.87
CA THR A 695 14.25 -16.00 -13.78
C THR A 695 14.86 -15.67 -15.14
N TYR A 696 15.34 -16.68 -15.86
CA TYR A 696 15.89 -16.51 -17.20
C TYR A 696 14.83 -16.08 -18.23
N ALA A 697 13.64 -16.69 -18.20
CA ALA A 697 12.52 -16.30 -19.05
C ALA A 697 12.13 -14.83 -18.82
N PHE A 698 12.06 -14.40 -17.56
CA PHE A 698 11.79 -13.01 -17.22
C PHE A 698 12.87 -12.07 -17.77
N GLN A 699 14.15 -12.35 -17.55
CA GLN A 699 15.26 -11.52 -18.04
C GLN A 699 15.24 -11.36 -19.55
N ASN A 700 14.98 -12.44 -20.29
CA ASN A 700 14.89 -12.42 -21.74
C ASN A 700 13.69 -11.63 -22.26
N LEU A 701 12.52 -11.82 -21.65
CA LEU A 701 11.30 -11.13 -22.05
C LEU A 701 11.33 -9.63 -21.68
N ALA A 702 12.00 -9.30 -20.58
CA ALA A 702 12.07 -7.92 -20.08
C ALA A 702 13.11 -7.06 -20.83
N LYS A 703 14.06 -7.66 -21.56
CA LYS A 703 15.17 -6.95 -22.24
C LYS A 703 15.87 -5.93 -21.33
N ASP A 704 16.25 -6.38 -20.14
CA ASP A 704 16.85 -5.57 -19.05
C ASP A 704 15.91 -4.52 -18.41
N GLY A 705 14.60 -4.56 -18.70
CA GLY A 705 13.57 -3.75 -18.05
C GLY A 705 13.02 -4.36 -16.74
N PRO A 706 12.28 -3.58 -15.92
CA PRO A 706 11.69 -4.07 -14.67
C PRO A 706 10.38 -4.85 -14.85
N GLN A 707 9.85 -4.95 -16.08
CA GLN A 707 8.52 -5.52 -16.36
C GLN A 707 8.52 -6.32 -17.67
N VAL A 708 7.62 -7.29 -17.75
CA VAL A 708 7.33 -8.06 -18.95
C VAL A 708 5.91 -7.74 -19.41
N LEU A 709 5.76 -7.34 -20.67
CA LEU A 709 4.45 -7.17 -21.31
C LEU A 709 4.18 -8.40 -22.16
N MET A 710 3.05 -9.07 -21.90
CA MET A 710 2.61 -10.25 -22.62
C MET A 710 1.09 -10.26 -22.79
N THR A 711 0.64 -10.86 -23.87
CA THR A 711 -0.77 -11.14 -24.15
C THR A 711 -1.28 -12.27 -23.25
N MET A 712 -2.60 -12.38 -23.14
CA MET A 712 -3.24 -13.48 -22.40
C MET A 712 -2.79 -14.85 -22.91
N MET A 713 -2.63 -15.03 -24.23
CA MET A 713 -2.22 -16.30 -24.80
C MET A 713 -0.75 -16.63 -24.49
N GLU A 714 0.13 -15.63 -24.52
CA GLU A 714 1.54 -15.79 -24.12
C GLU A 714 1.67 -16.14 -22.63
N TRP A 715 0.88 -15.48 -21.76
CA TRP A 715 0.81 -15.82 -20.34
C TRP A 715 0.31 -17.24 -20.11
N LEU A 716 -0.81 -17.62 -20.75
CA LEU A 716 -1.35 -18.97 -20.61
C LEU A 716 -0.38 -20.02 -21.14
N THR A 717 0.33 -19.74 -22.22
CA THR A 717 1.34 -20.66 -22.76
C THR A 717 2.49 -20.84 -21.78
N LEU A 718 2.97 -19.74 -21.19
CA LEU A 718 4.04 -19.77 -20.19
C LEU A 718 3.63 -20.57 -18.95
N VAL A 719 2.43 -20.34 -18.40
CA VAL A 719 1.99 -20.96 -17.14
C VAL A 719 1.51 -22.40 -17.30
N MET A 720 0.93 -22.74 -18.46
CA MET A 720 0.37 -24.08 -18.68
C MET A 720 1.42 -25.11 -19.11
N TYR A 721 2.49 -24.67 -19.80
CA TYR A 721 3.55 -25.58 -20.26
C TYR A 721 4.79 -25.52 -19.38
N ILE A 722 5.22 -24.32 -18.95
CA ILE A 722 6.44 -24.13 -18.15
C ILE A 722 6.11 -24.04 -16.65
#